data_AF-A0A1A7WD79-F1
#
_entry.id   AF-A0A1A7WD79-F1
#
_cell.length_a   1.000
_cell.length_b   1.000
_cell.length_c   1.000
_cell.angle_alpha   90.00
_cell.angle_beta   90.00
_cell.angle_gamma   90.00
#
_symmetry.space_group_name_H-M   'P 1'
#
loop_
_entity.id
_entity.type
_entity.pdbx_description
1 polymer ?
#
loop_
_entity_poly.entity_id
_entity_poly.type
_entity_poly.pdbx_seq_one_letter_code
_entity_poly.pdbx_strand_id
1 'polypeptide(L)'
;AEAVVPCFKHLVQANVRNKKIFKEAVQHMQAKGTTDYKSGFHFAFNQLLNKTNVPRANCNKIIMLFTDGGEDRAQDVFMQYNWPNKTVRVFTFSVGQHNYDVTPLQWIACTNKGYYFEIRSICAIRINTQEYLDVLGRPMVLAGTEAKQVQWTNVYQDALGLGLVVTGTLPVFNLTMNGNSQNQLILGVMGVDVHLDEIKRLTPRYNLGANGYIFAIDPNGYLLLHPNLQPKLVNLPEPVTLDFLDAEVEDSNKEEIRQQMIDGRPGEKQIRTLIKSIDEQYIDDVYRGYTWTPINGTDYSLGLVLPPYNEYYIQADLSDVMLQLQYMQSLLPSSFESSGHVFLAPREYCKNLQLSDNNTQFLQNFLSLMLDISPESDECDQGLIHNLILDSRIIGLLASREWKNKDLNAYGFLAVFASTEGGITRVFPNIAADLWDEDPEPFNSNFYRRSLDNKGYMFRPPMKSSYEDLDATENDTVGILVSSAVEVNLGGKLLKPAVVGVKLDLEAWVDKFKILASNVSDSRQGSHKCGPSRSCEMDCEVNTDDLLCYLIDDGGFLVMSNQRDHWKKIGLFLGDVDPFLMHALYNNSIFSRRQSFHYKSECEAFSSSQTGAAPRGIYVPSVADILSLAWWTSTAAWSVIQQILYGLVYNSWLFQEDVFIDGFETKVSSCVTINSQFYFTNTTNSYNVLQDCGNCSRLFHAKRIENTNLLFVVAETLPCSSCEIESLTQVRKEFQEENPCEVLSNARYRKGPTSCFDYSALENTSECGRGCSLQTSIGVLIFIQLILHLFHLLQVQTL
;
A
#
# COMPACT_ATOMS: atom_id res chain seq x y z
N ALA A 1 -1.81 39.05 5.17
CA ALA A 1 -1.29 37.82 4.54
C ALA A 1 -1.96 36.64 5.21
N GLU A 2 -2.48 35.71 4.42
CA GLU A 2 -3.17 34.50 4.89
C GLU A 2 -2.47 33.27 4.30
N ALA A 3 -2.64 32.12 4.96
CA ALA A 3 -2.10 30.86 4.45
C ALA A 3 -2.92 30.40 3.23
N VAL A 4 -2.24 29.85 2.22
CA VAL A 4 -2.87 29.32 0.99
C VAL A 4 -3.89 28.22 1.31
N VAL A 5 -3.53 27.34 2.23
CA VAL A 5 -4.43 26.36 2.81
C VAL A 5 -4.90 26.93 4.15
N PRO A 6 -6.19 27.26 4.33
CA PRO A 6 -6.68 27.94 5.53
C PRO A 6 -6.35 27.22 6.85
N CYS A 7 -6.22 25.89 6.81
CA CYS A 7 -5.90 25.10 8.00
C CYS A 7 -4.40 24.87 8.26
N PHE A 8 -3.52 25.13 7.29
CA PHE A 8 -2.08 25.06 7.52
C PHE A 8 -1.60 26.38 8.15
N LYS A 9 -2.10 26.65 9.37
CA LYS A 9 -1.75 27.87 10.15
C LYS A 9 -0.30 27.87 10.64
N HIS A 10 0.36 26.72 10.58
CA HIS A 10 1.76 26.48 10.94
C HIS A 10 2.42 25.55 9.92
N LEU A 11 3.75 25.41 9.99
CA LEU A 11 4.48 24.42 9.19
C LEU A 11 4.00 23.00 9.50
N VAL A 12 3.68 22.24 8.46
CA VAL A 12 3.27 20.83 8.53
C VAL A 12 4.37 19.94 7.94
N GLN A 13 4.34 18.65 8.27
CA GLN A 13 5.24 17.69 7.64
C GLN A 13 4.92 17.58 6.15
N ALA A 14 5.94 17.69 5.28
CA ALA A 14 5.78 17.58 3.84
C ALA A 14 5.67 16.11 3.36
N ASN A 15 4.74 15.35 3.94
CA ASN A 15 4.42 13.98 3.49
C ASN A 15 3.67 14.01 2.14
N VAL A 16 3.46 12.84 1.53
CA VAL A 16 2.79 12.71 0.23
C VAL A 16 1.39 13.37 0.25
N ARG A 17 0.61 13.13 1.32
CA ARG A 17 -0.73 13.70 1.53
C ARG A 17 -0.76 15.22 1.61
N ASN A 18 0.00 15.82 2.53
CA ASN A 18 0.04 17.27 2.73
C ASN A 18 0.58 18.01 1.50
N LYS A 19 1.54 17.41 0.78
CA LYS A 19 2.02 17.95 -0.50
C LYS A 19 0.92 17.94 -1.57
N LYS A 20 0.10 16.88 -1.64
CA LYS A 20 -1.03 16.81 -2.57
C LYS A 20 -2.06 17.92 -2.30
N ILE A 21 -2.50 18.04 -1.05
CA ILE A 21 -3.43 19.10 -0.60
C ILE A 21 -2.88 20.50 -0.94
N PHE A 22 -1.58 20.72 -0.67
CA PHE A 22 -0.95 21.99 -0.98
C PHE A 22 -0.86 22.27 -2.48
N LYS A 23 -0.54 21.26 -3.31
CA LYS A 23 -0.50 21.39 -4.78
C LYS A 23 -1.88 21.75 -5.33
N GLU A 24 -2.94 21.11 -4.84
CA GLU A 24 -4.32 21.41 -5.25
C GLU A 24 -4.73 22.84 -4.88
N ALA A 25 -4.43 23.28 -3.65
CA ALA A 25 -4.73 24.66 -3.25
C ALA A 25 -3.94 25.69 -4.07
N VAL A 26 -2.67 25.40 -4.40
CA VAL A 26 -1.84 26.26 -5.26
C VAL A 26 -2.41 26.40 -6.67
N GLN A 27 -2.99 25.33 -7.24
CA GLN A 27 -3.64 25.37 -8.56
C GLN A 27 -4.87 26.29 -8.61
N HIS A 28 -5.57 26.46 -7.48
CA HIS A 28 -6.76 27.29 -7.39
C HIS A 28 -6.46 28.76 -7.02
N MET A 29 -5.19 29.13 -6.80
CA MET A 29 -4.82 30.50 -6.46
C MET A 29 -5.07 31.46 -7.62
N GLN A 30 -5.65 32.63 -7.31
CA GLN A 30 -5.87 33.72 -8.26
C GLN A 30 -5.11 34.97 -7.82
N ALA A 31 -4.33 35.56 -8.73
CA ALA A 31 -3.59 36.78 -8.44
C ALA A 31 -4.52 38.01 -8.49
N LYS A 32 -4.60 38.78 -7.40
CA LYS A 32 -5.37 40.03 -7.31
C LYS A 32 -4.74 40.97 -6.27
N GLY A 33 -4.78 42.28 -6.54
CA GLY A 33 -4.34 43.32 -5.60
C GLY A 33 -2.93 43.85 -5.88
N THR A 34 -2.35 44.53 -4.90
CA THR A 34 -1.01 45.15 -4.96
C THR A 34 0.03 44.32 -4.20
N THR A 35 1.28 44.34 -4.65
CA THR A 35 2.40 43.63 -4.01
C THR A 35 2.86 44.36 -2.75
N ASP A 36 2.91 43.66 -1.62
CA ASP A 36 3.48 44.17 -0.36
C ASP A 36 4.44 43.12 0.26
N TYR A 37 5.74 43.36 0.12
CA TYR A 37 6.76 42.48 0.66
C TYR A 37 6.87 42.55 2.18
N LYS A 38 6.58 43.70 2.81
CA LYS A 38 6.78 43.84 4.26
C LYS A 38 5.81 42.94 5.01
N SER A 39 4.51 42.97 4.67
CA SER A 39 3.53 42.08 5.30
C SER A 39 3.77 40.60 4.97
N GLY A 40 4.20 40.30 3.74
CA GLY A 40 4.57 38.94 3.33
C GLY A 40 5.72 38.36 4.16
N PHE A 41 6.83 39.11 4.31
CA PHE A 41 7.96 38.66 5.12
C PHE A 41 7.64 38.64 6.62
N HIS A 42 6.86 39.59 7.14
CA HIS A 42 6.37 39.51 8.53
C HIS A 42 5.60 38.21 8.78
N PHE A 43 4.71 37.83 7.86
CA PHE A 43 3.99 36.56 7.95
C PHE A 43 4.96 35.37 7.90
N ALA A 44 5.89 35.34 6.95
CA ALA A 44 6.86 34.26 6.83
C ALA A 44 7.76 34.09 8.08
N PHE A 45 8.27 35.18 8.64
CA PHE A 45 9.06 35.13 9.87
C PHE A 45 8.24 34.72 11.08
N ASN A 46 6.99 35.18 11.19
CA ASN A 46 6.08 34.73 12.25
C ASN A 46 5.84 33.22 12.15
N GLN A 47 5.64 32.69 10.95
CA GLN A 47 5.50 31.24 10.71
C GLN A 47 6.77 30.46 11.05
N LEU A 48 7.96 31.04 10.81
CA LEU A 48 9.25 30.41 11.06
C LEU A 48 9.73 30.48 12.51
N LEU A 49 9.46 31.58 13.22
CA LEU A 49 10.07 31.87 14.51
C LEU A 49 9.13 31.68 15.70
N ASN A 50 7.81 31.67 15.47
CA ASN A 50 6.86 31.48 16.57
C ASN A 50 7.02 30.07 17.17
N LYS A 51 7.33 30.02 18.47
CA LYS A 51 7.53 28.78 19.22
C LYS A 51 6.17 28.24 19.65
N THR A 52 5.50 27.54 18.75
CA THR A 52 4.37 26.69 19.10
C THR A 52 4.87 25.28 19.47
N ASN A 53 4.10 24.52 20.26
CA ASN A 53 4.38 23.11 20.60
C ASN A 53 4.25 22.15 19.38
N VAL A 54 4.34 22.67 18.16
CA VAL A 54 4.16 21.93 16.92
C VAL A 54 5.48 21.24 16.55
N PRO A 55 5.47 19.99 16.06
CA PRO A 55 6.69 19.29 15.69
C PRO A 55 7.31 19.90 14.43
N ARG A 56 8.59 20.28 14.48
CA ARG A 56 9.33 20.95 13.39
C ARG A 56 10.61 20.20 13.06
N ALA A 57 11.17 20.45 11.88
CA ALA A 57 12.49 19.90 11.51
C ALA A 57 13.61 20.55 12.33
N ASN A 58 13.48 21.85 12.64
CA ASN A 58 14.44 22.67 13.40
C ASN A 58 15.90 22.54 12.92
N CYS A 59 16.08 22.39 11.60
CA CYS A 59 17.37 22.39 10.93
C CYS A 59 17.48 23.66 10.06
N ASN A 60 17.72 23.51 8.76
CA ASN A 60 17.73 24.61 7.79
C ASN A 60 16.40 25.39 7.78
N LYS A 61 16.44 26.67 8.18
CA LYS A 61 15.31 27.60 8.10
C LYS A 61 15.42 28.44 6.85
N ILE A 62 14.48 28.27 5.94
CA ILE A 62 14.51 28.91 4.62
C ILE A 62 13.19 29.58 4.29
N ILE A 63 13.27 30.69 3.55
CA ILE A 63 12.13 31.34 2.90
C ILE A 63 12.43 31.36 1.41
N MET A 64 11.49 30.91 0.59
CA MET A 64 11.57 31.01 -0.87
C MET A 64 10.46 31.94 -1.36
N LEU A 65 10.83 33.01 -2.06
CA LEU A 65 9.91 33.99 -2.64
C LEU A 65 9.87 33.81 -4.16
N PHE A 66 8.68 33.61 -4.73
CA PHE A 66 8.42 33.59 -6.18
C PHE A 66 7.70 34.87 -6.58
N THR A 67 8.27 35.63 -7.52
CA THR A 67 7.73 36.93 -7.96
C THR A 67 8.27 37.27 -9.36
N ASP A 68 7.58 38.12 -10.09
CA ASP A 68 8.00 38.67 -11.38
C ASP A 68 8.90 39.92 -11.24
N GLY A 69 9.23 40.36 -10.03
CA GLY A 69 10.04 41.55 -9.80
C GLY A 69 9.48 42.39 -8.66
N GLY A 70 10.24 43.39 -8.23
CA GLY A 70 9.78 44.26 -7.15
C GLY A 70 10.66 45.47 -6.93
N GLU A 71 10.05 46.54 -6.43
CA GLU A 71 10.71 47.82 -6.20
C GLU A 71 11.23 47.96 -4.75
N ASP A 72 10.52 47.38 -3.78
CA ASP A 72 10.89 47.47 -2.36
C ASP A 72 11.85 46.33 -1.95
N ARG A 73 12.82 46.64 -1.09
CA ARG A 73 13.77 45.69 -0.50
C ARG A 73 13.32 45.15 0.86
N ALA A 74 12.30 45.76 1.48
CA ALA A 74 11.79 45.39 2.82
C ALA A 74 12.89 45.26 3.89
N GLN A 75 13.91 46.13 3.83
CA GLN A 75 15.11 46.08 4.67
C GLN A 75 14.79 46.09 6.18
N ASP A 76 13.80 46.88 6.58
CA ASP A 76 13.36 47.04 7.98
C ASP A 76 12.99 45.69 8.63
N VAL A 77 12.36 44.79 7.86
CA VAL A 77 11.91 43.48 8.35
C VAL A 77 13.10 42.57 8.62
N PHE A 78 14.09 42.55 7.72
CA PHE A 78 15.29 41.73 7.89
C PHE A 78 16.18 42.21 9.04
N MET A 79 16.24 43.54 9.24
CA MET A 79 16.92 44.13 10.40
C MET A 79 16.27 43.69 11.72
N GLN A 80 14.94 43.61 11.77
CA GLN A 80 14.21 43.21 12.98
C GLN A 80 14.32 41.71 13.28
N TYR A 81 14.17 40.85 12.28
CA TYR A 81 13.99 39.41 12.51
C TYR A 81 15.24 38.55 12.29
N ASN A 82 16.15 38.93 11.38
CA ASN A 82 17.23 38.04 10.93
C ASN A 82 18.64 38.54 11.28
N TRP A 83 18.85 39.85 11.43
CA TRP A 83 20.18 40.43 11.69
C TRP A 83 20.50 40.49 13.20
N PRO A 84 21.77 40.31 13.61
CA PRO A 84 22.98 40.19 12.79
C PRO A 84 23.36 38.75 12.37
N ASN A 85 22.80 37.73 13.01
CA ASN A 85 23.28 36.34 12.87
C ASN A 85 22.90 35.67 11.52
N LYS A 86 21.88 36.18 10.82
CA LYS A 86 21.39 35.67 9.53
C LYS A 86 21.10 34.17 9.58
N THR A 87 20.28 33.77 10.54
CA THR A 87 19.93 32.35 10.79
C THR A 87 18.97 31.79 9.74
N VAL A 88 18.17 32.65 9.11
CA VAL A 88 17.21 32.27 8.07
C VAL A 88 17.79 32.63 6.70
N ARG A 89 17.81 31.66 5.78
CA ARG A 89 18.24 31.85 4.39
C ARG A 89 17.05 32.28 3.53
N VAL A 90 17.25 33.24 2.64
CA VAL A 90 16.18 33.75 1.77
C VAL A 90 16.55 33.54 0.31
N PHE A 91 15.76 32.75 -0.40
CA PHE A 91 15.90 32.52 -1.83
C PHE A 91 14.83 33.31 -2.59
N THR A 92 15.21 33.90 -3.71
CA THR A 92 14.30 34.69 -4.55
C THR A 92 14.30 34.15 -5.97
N PHE A 93 13.11 33.86 -6.50
CA PHE A 93 12.88 33.34 -7.84
C PHE A 93 12.15 34.40 -8.67
N SER A 94 12.80 34.89 -9.72
CA SER A 94 12.19 35.73 -10.75
C SER A 94 11.49 34.83 -11.76
N VAL A 95 10.16 34.92 -11.92
CA VAL A 95 9.38 33.98 -12.74
C VAL A 95 8.71 34.69 -13.91
N GLY A 96 8.84 34.10 -15.10
CA GLY A 96 8.23 34.58 -16.33
C GLY A 96 9.14 35.54 -17.11
N GLN A 97 8.62 36.01 -18.23
CA GLN A 97 9.26 37.05 -19.02
C GLN A 97 8.61 38.38 -18.65
N HIS A 98 9.38 39.25 -18.00
CA HIS A 98 8.91 40.54 -17.52
C HIS A 98 10.00 41.60 -17.63
N ASN A 99 9.60 42.87 -17.57
CA ASN A 99 10.51 44.02 -17.59
C ASN A 99 10.66 44.69 -16.21
N TYR A 100 10.11 44.10 -15.16
CA TYR A 100 10.27 44.62 -13.80
C TYR A 100 11.72 44.50 -13.30
N ASP A 101 12.09 45.38 -12.37
CA ASP A 101 13.42 45.35 -11.77
C ASP A 101 13.60 44.13 -10.85
N VAL A 102 14.71 43.43 -11.05
CA VAL A 102 15.12 42.25 -10.27
C VAL A 102 16.22 42.58 -9.26
N THR A 103 16.79 43.80 -9.31
CA THR A 103 17.88 44.18 -8.38
C THR A 103 17.48 44.08 -6.91
N PRO A 104 16.24 44.39 -6.48
CA PRO A 104 15.84 44.21 -5.10
C PRO A 104 15.79 42.75 -4.68
N LEU A 105 15.37 41.85 -5.57
CA LEU A 105 15.35 40.40 -5.31
C LEU A 105 16.75 39.84 -5.11
N GLN A 106 17.68 40.21 -6.00
CA GLN A 106 19.08 39.85 -5.87
C GLN A 106 19.65 40.34 -4.54
N TRP A 107 19.36 41.59 -4.17
CA TRP A 107 19.78 42.16 -2.89
C TRP A 107 19.23 41.38 -1.69
N ILE A 108 17.95 41.01 -1.69
CA ILE A 108 17.32 40.22 -0.62
C ILE A 108 18.02 38.86 -0.47
N ALA A 109 18.30 38.17 -1.58
CA ALA A 109 18.97 36.87 -1.57
C ALA A 109 20.43 36.96 -1.07
N CYS A 110 21.23 37.87 -1.65
CA CYS A 110 22.64 38.06 -1.29
C CYS A 110 22.81 38.43 0.18
N THR A 111 21.95 39.32 0.69
CA THR A 111 22.12 39.84 2.05
C THR A 111 21.80 38.80 3.12
N ASN A 112 20.94 37.82 2.81
CA ASN A 112 20.46 36.78 3.72
C ASN A 112 21.05 35.38 3.44
N LYS A 113 22.28 35.29 2.89
CA LYS A 113 22.98 34.02 2.62
C LYS A 113 22.18 33.01 1.76
N GLY A 114 21.30 33.51 0.90
CA GLY A 114 20.54 32.67 -0.03
C GLY A 114 21.06 32.79 -1.45
N TYR A 115 20.18 32.57 -2.41
CA TYR A 115 20.53 32.59 -3.83
C TYR A 115 19.37 33.10 -4.69
N TYR A 116 19.73 33.71 -5.81
CA TYR A 116 18.80 34.25 -6.80
C TYR A 116 18.71 33.33 -8.01
N PHE A 117 17.48 33.01 -8.43
CA PHE A 117 17.20 32.16 -9.58
C PHE A 117 16.24 32.87 -10.55
N GLU A 118 16.41 32.63 -11.85
CA GLU A 118 15.55 33.20 -12.91
C GLU A 118 14.89 32.09 -13.74
N ILE A 119 13.56 31.99 -13.68
CA ILE A 119 12.75 30.98 -14.36
C ILE A 119 12.00 31.64 -15.52
N ARG A 120 12.59 31.61 -16.72
CA ARG A 120 11.98 32.18 -17.94
C ARG A 120 10.97 31.27 -18.64
N SER A 121 11.10 29.97 -18.46
CA SER A 121 10.30 28.97 -19.19
C SER A 121 10.02 27.73 -18.35
N ILE A 122 9.04 26.94 -18.78
CA ILE A 122 8.67 25.67 -18.12
C ILE A 122 9.86 24.70 -18.04
N CYS A 123 10.69 24.64 -19.09
CA CYS A 123 11.88 23.79 -19.11
C CYS A 123 12.93 24.19 -18.07
N ALA A 124 12.99 25.48 -17.68
CA ALA A 124 13.91 25.97 -16.67
C ALA A 124 13.47 25.64 -15.23
N ILE A 125 12.19 25.31 -15.01
CA ILE A 125 11.64 25.04 -13.68
C ILE A 125 12.39 23.90 -13.00
N ARG A 126 12.55 22.76 -13.70
CA ARG A 126 13.11 21.53 -13.10
C ARG A 126 14.52 21.74 -12.54
N ILE A 127 15.38 22.47 -13.26
CA ILE A 127 16.77 22.70 -12.88
C ILE A 127 16.82 23.73 -11.73
N ASN A 128 16.23 24.91 -11.94
CA ASN A 128 16.33 26.02 -10.99
C ASN A 128 15.65 25.72 -9.64
N THR A 129 14.58 24.91 -9.63
CA THR A 129 13.91 24.53 -8.38
C THR A 129 14.65 23.43 -7.60
N GLN A 130 15.68 22.81 -8.16
CA GLN A 130 16.51 21.79 -7.49
C GLN A 130 17.86 22.35 -7.02
N GLU A 131 18.42 23.36 -7.70
CA GLU A 131 19.75 23.93 -7.43
C GLU A 131 19.93 24.55 -6.03
N TYR A 132 18.85 24.91 -5.31
CA TYR A 132 18.97 25.47 -3.95
C TYR A 132 19.67 24.51 -2.97
N LEU A 133 19.66 23.19 -3.26
CA LEU A 133 20.35 22.18 -2.46
C LEU A 133 21.87 22.39 -2.44
N ASP A 134 22.46 22.93 -3.50
CA ASP A 134 23.90 23.24 -3.56
C ASP A 134 24.30 24.28 -2.52
N VAL A 135 23.40 25.22 -2.22
CA VAL A 135 23.60 26.26 -1.21
C VAL A 135 23.42 25.69 0.20
N LEU A 136 22.44 24.81 0.40
CA LEU A 136 22.22 24.14 1.68
C LEU A 136 23.31 23.11 2.01
N GLY A 137 24.01 22.58 1.00
CA GLY A 137 25.12 21.66 1.18
C GLY A 137 26.42 22.29 1.69
N ARG A 138 26.58 23.63 1.60
CA ARG A 138 27.85 24.30 1.95
C ARG A 138 28.30 24.07 3.40
N PRO A 139 27.45 24.23 4.43
CA PRO A 139 27.84 23.95 5.81
C PRO A 139 28.17 22.47 6.04
N MET A 140 27.52 21.56 5.32
CA MET A 140 27.77 20.12 5.40
C MET A 140 29.16 19.76 4.84
N VAL A 141 29.57 20.36 3.72
CA VAL A 141 30.93 20.19 3.17
C VAL A 141 32.00 20.69 4.14
N LEU A 142 31.74 21.82 4.81
CA LEU A 142 32.67 22.42 5.77
C LEU A 142 32.79 21.60 7.08
N ALA A 143 31.78 20.82 7.45
CA ALA A 143 31.84 19.90 8.57
C ALA A 143 32.76 18.67 8.30
N GLY A 144 33.17 18.46 7.04
CA GLY A 144 34.17 17.46 6.68
C GLY A 144 33.76 16.04 7.06
N THR A 145 34.60 15.32 7.80
CA THR A 145 34.37 13.91 8.14
C THR A 145 33.13 13.68 9.00
N GLU A 146 32.72 14.65 9.82
CA GLU A 146 31.53 14.51 10.69
C GLU A 146 30.23 14.42 9.87
N ALA A 147 30.20 15.05 8.69
CA ALA A 147 29.06 15.02 7.78
C ALA A 147 28.98 13.76 6.91
N LYS A 148 30.03 12.94 6.86
CA LYS A 148 30.06 11.69 6.10
C LYS A 148 29.38 10.56 6.89
N GLN A 149 28.09 10.69 7.08
CA GLN A 149 27.23 9.68 7.71
C GLN A 149 26.40 9.00 6.62
N VAL A 150 26.31 7.66 6.67
CA VAL A 150 25.44 6.92 5.77
C VAL A 150 23.99 7.18 6.19
N GLN A 151 23.18 7.64 5.25
CA GLN A 151 21.74 7.84 5.46
C GLN A 151 20.95 6.92 4.55
N TRP A 152 19.95 6.26 5.10
CA TRP A 152 19.06 5.37 4.36
C TRP A 152 17.82 6.12 3.89
N THR A 153 17.41 5.86 2.65
CA THR A 153 16.17 6.40 2.11
C THR A 153 14.95 5.61 2.60
N ASN A 154 13.77 6.21 2.51
CA ASN A 154 12.52 5.48 2.65
C ASN A 154 12.36 4.48 1.50
N VAL A 155 11.57 3.43 1.69
CA VAL A 155 11.27 2.44 0.63
C VAL A 155 10.70 3.11 -0.61
N TYR A 156 11.24 2.80 -1.78
CA TYR A 156 10.74 3.28 -3.06
C TYR A 156 10.86 2.20 -4.15
N GLN A 157 10.15 2.39 -5.26
CA GLN A 157 10.23 1.50 -6.41
C GLN A 157 11.45 1.86 -7.25
N ASP A 158 12.33 0.90 -7.51
CA ASP A 158 13.52 1.12 -8.32
C ASP A 158 13.17 1.53 -9.76
N ALA A 159 13.96 2.45 -10.31
CA ALA A 159 13.77 2.98 -11.66
C ALA A 159 14.08 1.95 -12.75
N LEU A 160 14.92 0.94 -12.47
CA LEU A 160 15.23 -0.15 -13.39
C LEU A 160 14.25 -1.33 -13.28
N GLY A 161 13.24 -1.23 -12.41
CA GLY A 161 12.23 -2.27 -12.23
C GLY A 161 12.67 -3.45 -11.35
N LEU A 162 13.72 -3.31 -10.53
CA LEU A 162 14.14 -4.36 -9.60
C LEU A 162 13.07 -4.69 -8.55
N GLY A 163 12.21 -3.73 -8.19
CA GLY A 163 11.21 -3.89 -7.14
C GLY A 163 11.31 -2.79 -6.09
N LEU A 164 10.91 -3.11 -4.87
CA LEU A 164 11.05 -2.19 -3.73
C LEU A 164 12.50 -2.25 -3.22
N VAL A 165 13.12 -1.08 -3.08
CA VAL A 165 14.50 -0.92 -2.61
C VAL A 165 14.62 0.17 -1.55
N VAL A 166 15.73 0.11 -0.81
CA VAL A 166 16.25 1.21 0.00
C VAL A 166 17.68 1.50 -0.40
N THR A 167 18.08 2.77 -0.36
CA THR A 167 19.42 3.21 -0.78
C THR A 167 20.17 3.77 0.41
N GLY A 168 21.36 3.24 0.65
CA GLY A 168 22.34 3.84 1.54
C GLY A 168 23.09 4.95 0.78
N THR A 169 22.97 6.19 1.24
CA THR A 169 23.55 7.37 0.57
C THR A 169 24.73 7.95 1.34
N LEU A 170 25.73 8.45 0.61
CA LEU A 170 26.88 9.14 1.16
C LEU A 170 27.30 10.32 0.25
N PRO A 171 27.45 11.55 0.77
CA PRO A 171 27.87 12.69 -0.02
C PRO A 171 29.38 12.66 -0.32
N VAL A 172 29.74 13.02 -1.56
CA VAL A 172 31.13 13.14 -2.01
C VAL A 172 31.49 14.62 -2.13
N PHE A 173 32.52 15.04 -1.42
CA PHE A 173 32.94 16.44 -1.36
C PHE A 173 34.04 16.76 -2.36
N ASN A 174 34.02 17.98 -2.90
CA ASN A 174 35.11 18.49 -3.71
C ASN A 174 36.22 19.03 -2.81
N LEU A 175 37.34 18.31 -2.72
CA LEU A 175 38.48 18.68 -1.89
C LEU A 175 39.51 19.57 -2.60
N THR A 176 39.23 20.00 -3.83
CA THR A 176 40.13 20.91 -4.57
C THR A 176 40.19 22.28 -3.90
N MET A 177 41.41 22.79 -3.74
CA MET A 177 41.66 24.13 -3.18
C MET A 177 42.00 25.11 -4.30
N ASN A 178 41.20 26.17 -4.42
CA ASN A 178 41.50 27.30 -5.29
C ASN A 178 42.03 28.45 -4.42
N GLY A 179 43.36 28.53 -4.25
CA GLY A 179 43.99 29.52 -3.37
C GLY A 179 43.62 29.30 -1.89
N ASN A 180 43.14 30.35 -1.20
CA ASN A 180 42.75 30.30 0.22
C ASN A 180 41.29 29.84 0.46
N SER A 181 40.50 29.62 -0.60
CA SER A 181 39.11 29.16 -0.50
C SER A 181 38.97 27.71 -0.96
N GLN A 182 38.51 26.84 -0.08
CA GLN A 182 38.06 25.50 -0.44
C GLN A 182 36.74 25.58 -1.21
N ASN A 183 36.57 24.72 -2.21
CA ASN A 183 35.30 24.58 -2.90
C ASN A 183 34.25 24.00 -1.92
N GLN A 184 33.13 24.71 -1.74
CA GLN A 184 32.12 24.38 -0.72
C GLN A 184 30.93 23.59 -1.30
N LEU A 185 31.11 22.98 -2.47
CA LEU A 185 30.08 22.21 -3.15
C LEU A 185 30.37 20.71 -3.07
N ILE A 186 29.31 19.92 -3.10
CA ILE A 186 29.40 18.48 -3.29
C ILE A 186 29.71 18.17 -4.76
N LEU A 187 30.48 17.12 -5.02
CA LEU A 187 30.64 16.57 -6.38
C LEU A 187 29.38 15.79 -6.79
N GLY A 188 28.73 15.16 -5.80
CA GLY A 188 27.55 14.34 -5.97
C GLY A 188 27.29 13.48 -4.74
N VAL A 189 26.35 12.55 -4.87
CA VAL A 189 26.00 11.58 -3.83
C VAL A 189 26.21 10.19 -4.40
N MET A 190 26.88 9.32 -3.66
CA MET A 190 26.97 7.89 -3.97
C MET A 190 25.84 7.16 -3.26
N GLY A 191 25.19 6.23 -3.96
CA GLY A 191 24.11 5.40 -3.43
C GLY A 191 24.40 3.93 -3.69
N VAL A 192 24.02 3.06 -2.76
CA VAL A 192 23.98 1.61 -2.95
C VAL A 192 22.59 1.11 -2.58
N ASP A 193 21.96 0.37 -3.50
CA ASP A 193 20.62 -0.15 -3.31
C ASP A 193 20.64 -1.51 -2.65
N VAL A 194 19.69 -1.72 -1.73
CA VAL A 194 19.40 -3.00 -1.09
C VAL A 194 17.97 -3.37 -1.41
N HIS A 195 17.79 -4.54 -2.02
CA HIS A 195 16.46 -5.03 -2.37
C HIS A 195 15.72 -5.54 -1.13
N LEU A 196 14.43 -5.24 -1.01
CA LEU A 196 13.65 -5.65 0.17
C LEU A 196 13.60 -7.18 0.34
N ASP A 197 13.65 -7.96 -0.75
CA ASP A 197 13.63 -9.42 -0.64
C ASP A 197 14.93 -9.99 -0.05
N GLU A 198 16.06 -9.30 -0.21
CA GLU A 198 17.31 -9.67 0.47
C GLU A 198 17.18 -9.50 1.99
N ILE A 199 16.51 -8.43 2.42
CA ILE A 199 16.19 -8.19 3.83
C ILE A 199 15.18 -9.24 4.34
N LYS A 200 14.16 -9.59 3.55
CA LYS A 200 13.19 -10.63 3.91
C LYS A 200 13.82 -12.00 4.08
N ARG A 201 14.87 -12.35 3.32
CA ARG A 201 15.63 -13.60 3.48
C ARG A 201 16.34 -13.71 4.82
N LEU A 202 16.72 -12.58 5.44
CA LEU A 202 17.30 -12.54 6.78
C LEU A 202 16.25 -12.74 7.88
N THR A 203 14.96 -12.63 7.56
CA THR A 203 13.84 -12.77 8.51
C THR A 203 13.07 -14.06 8.24
N PRO A 204 13.35 -15.17 8.96
CA PRO A 204 12.74 -16.46 8.67
C PRO A 204 11.24 -16.45 9.03
N ARG A 205 10.37 -16.41 8.02
CA ARG A 205 8.91 -16.43 8.21
C ARG A 205 8.38 -17.79 8.66
N TYR A 206 8.98 -18.88 8.17
CA TYR A 206 8.45 -20.23 8.37
C TYR A 206 8.53 -20.72 9.81
N ASN A 207 9.53 -20.26 10.58
CA ASN A 207 9.70 -20.65 11.99
C ASN A 207 8.75 -19.90 12.95
N LEU A 208 8.13 -18.81 12.50
CA LEU A 208 7.22 -17.99 13.31
C LEU A 208 5.76 -18.47 13.23
N GLY A 209 5.48 -19.38 12.29
CA GLY A 209 4.15 -19.83 11.89
C GLY A 209 3.34 -18.78 11.11
N ALA A 210 2.14 -19.16 10.64
CA ALA A 210 1.36 -18.35 9.69
C ALA A 210 0.94 -16.96 10.19
N ASN A 211 0.66 -16.84 11.49
CA ASN A 211 0.21 -15.60 12.13
C ASN A 211 1.36 -14.79 12.76
N GLY A 212 2.58 -15.33 12.76
CA GLY A 212 3.77 -14.63 13.20
C GLY A 212 4.41 -13.83 12.07
N TYR A 213 4.88 -12.62 12.34
CA TYR A 213 5.57 -11.80 11.35
C TYR A 213 6.55 -10.82 11.99
N ILE A 214 7.53 -10.43 11.19
CA ILE A 214 8.50 -9.38 11.53
C ILE A 214 8.13 -8.12 10.78
N PHE A 215 8.27 -6.98 11.45
CA PHE A 215 8.14 -5.67 10.85
C PHE A 215 9.30 -4.78 11.27
N ALA A 216 9.60 -3.76 10.48
CA ALA A 216 10.66 -2.81 10.79
C ALA A 216 10.16 -1.39 10.55
N ILE A 217 10.50 -0.48 11.46
CA ILE A 217 10.06 0.92 11.39
C ILE A 217 11.24 1.90 11.41
N ASP A 218 10.98 3.04 10.79
CA ASP A 218 11.85 4.21 10.73
C ASP A 218 11.61 5.12 11.95
N PRO A 219 12.50 6.08 12.25
CA PRO A 219 12.27 7.11 13.30
C PRO A 219 11.08 8.04 13.01
N ASN A 220 10.54 7.99 11.78
CA ASN A 220 9.31 8.66 11.38
C ASN A 220 8.04 7.80 11.58
N GLY A 221 8.20 6.51 11.88
CA GLY A 221 7.13 5.51 11.98
C GLY A 221 6.74 4.83 10.67
N TYR A 222 7.42 5.13 9.56
CA TYR A 222 7.20 4.43 8.28
C TYR A 222 7.76 3.01 8.33
N LEU A 223 7.11 2.11 7.60
CA LEU A 223 7.47 0.70 7.54
C LEU A 223 8.53 0.44 6.47
N LEU A 224 9.61 -0.20 6.89
CA LEU A 224 10.62 -0.80 6.02
C LEU A 224 10.19 -2.22 5.58
N LEU A 225 9.70 -3.02 6.52
CA LEU A 225 9.20 -4.38 6.30
C LEU A 225 7.84 -4.54 6.94
N HIS A 226 6.89 -5.12 6.22
CA HIS A 226 5.59 -5.54 6.75
C HIS A 226 4.88 -6.45 5.74
N PRO A 227 4.08 -7.47 6.15
CA PRO A 227 3.29 -8.28 5.24
C PRO A 227 2.33 -7.47 4.35
N ASN A 228 1.71 -6.42 4.90
CA ASN A 228 0.81 -5.51 4.17
C ASN A 228 1.56 -4.46 3.31
N LEU A 229 2.90 -4.48 3.27
CA LEU A 229 3.68 -3.58 2.42
C LEU A 229 3.79 -4.17 1.01
N GLN A 230 2.79 -3.89 0.17
CA GLN A 230 2.80 -4.31 -1.24
C GLN A 230 3.48 -3.28 -2.15
N PRO A 231 4.12 -3.72 -3.25
CA PRO A 231 4.61 -2.83 -4.30
C PRO A 231 3.42 -2.11 -4.98
N LYS A 232 3.64 -0.88 -5.44
CA LYS A 232 2.65 -0.19 -6.27
C LYS A 232 2.81 -0.69 -7.70
N LEU A 233 1.71 -1.06 -8.38
CA LEU A 233 1.76 -1.41 -9.80
C LEU A 233 2.14 -0.20 -10.68
N VAL A 234 1.86 1.03 -10.22
CA VAL A 234 2.14 2.25 -10.97
C VAL A 234 3.50 2.84 -10.55
N ASN A 235 4.40 2.97 -11.53
CA ASN A 235 5.71 3.62 -11.41
C ASN A 235 5.57 5.13 -11.13
N LEU A 236 5.24 5.47 -9.88
CA LEU A 236 5.28 6.84 -9.41
C LEU A 236 6.67 7.15 -8.83
N PRO A 237 7.26 8.32 -9.12
CA PRO A 237 8.52 8.75 -8.52
C PRO A 237 8.42 9.08 -7.02
N GLU A 238 7.24 8.87 -6.41
CA GLU A 238 7.01 9.16 -5.00
C GLU A 238 7.32 7.91 -4.15
N PRO A 239 8.02 8.08 -3.01
CA PRO A 239 8.37 6.96 -2.16
C PRO A 239 7.13 6.29 -1.55
N VAL A 240 7.26 5.01 -1.27
CA VAL A 240 6.22 4.17 -0.69
C VAL A 240 6.24 4.35 0.83
N THR A 241 5.62 5.43 1.29
CA THR A 241 5.56 5.80 2.72
C THR A 241 4.25 5.33 3.36
N LEU A 242 4.27 4.12 3.93
CA LEU A 242 3.16 3.57 4.72
C LEU A 242 3.56 3.56 6.20
N ASP A 243 2.74 4.15 7.07
CA ASP A 243 2.96 4.13 8.53
C ASP A 243 2.49 2.81 9.14
N PHE A 244 3.09 2.41 10.26
CA PHE A 244 2.70 1.23 11.03
C PHE A 244 1.21 1.25 11.42
N LEU A 245 0.71 2.40 11.88
CA LEU A 245 -0.69 2.55 12.30
C LEU A 245 -1.68 2.55 11.13
N ASP A 246 -1.19 2.74 9.90
CA ASP A 246 -2.01 2.68 8.69
C ASP A 246 -2.03 1.26 8.11
N ALA A 247 -0.93 0.52 8.25
CA ALA A 247 -0.83 -0.86 7.80
C ALA A 247 -1.66 -1.82 8.66
N GLU A 248 -1.77 -1.55 9.96
CA GLU A 248 -2.57 -2.32 10.92
C GLU A 248 -3.82 -1.55 11.37
N VAL A 249 -4.69 -2.20 12.15
CA VAL A 249 -5.78 -1.47 12.82
C VAL A 249 -5.18 -0.63 13.96
N GLU A 250 -5.44 0.68 13.92
CA GLU A 250 -5.00 1.64 14.93
C GLU A 250 -5.56 1.29 16.32
N ASP A 251 -4.70 1.26 17.33
CA ASP A 251 -5.01 1.06 18.74
C ASP A 251 -4.05 1.91 19.59
N SER A 252 -4.56 2.43 20.69
CA SER A 252 -3.82 3.15 21.73
C SER A 252 -2.57 2.40 22.21
N ASN A 253 -2.64 1.08 22.35
CA ASN A 253 -1.47 0.29 22.74
C ASN A 253 -0.41 0.23 21.65
N LYS A 254 -0.81 0.21 20.38
CA LYS A 254 0.11 0.21 19.23
C LYS A 254 0.77 1.57 19.03
N GLU A 255 0.06 2.66 19.35
CA GLU A 255 0.66 4.00 19.39
C GLU A 255 1.81 4.07 20.42
N GLU A 256 1.61 3.48 21.61
CA GLU A 256 2.66 3.41 22.63
C GLU A 256 3.86 2.57 22.15
N ILE A 257 3.62 1.40 21.56
CA ILE A 257 4.68 0.53 20.99
C ILE A 257 5.47 1.31 19.93
N ARG A 258 4.76 1.95 19.00
CA ARG A 258 5.37 2.78 17.95
C ARG A 258 6.23 3.89 18.54
N GLN A 259 5.75 4.58 19.57
CA GLN A 259 6.52 5.64 20.23
C GLN A 259 7.81 5.10 20.87
N GLN A 260 7.73 3.97 21.59
CA GLN A 260 8.89 3.36 22.24
C GLN A 260 9.93 2.87 21.23
N MET A 261 9.48 2.29 20.11
CA MET A 261 10.35 1.88 19.00
C MET A 261 11.04 3.08 18.33
N ILE A 262 10.31 4.18 18.08
CA ILE A 262 10.89 5.44 17.53
C ILE A 262 11.94 6.03 18.49
N ASP A 263 11.73 5.92 19.79
CA ASP A 263 12.68 6.37 20.79
C ASP A 263 13.92 5.44 20.91
N GLY A 264 13.89 4.27 20.27
CA GLY A 264 14.97 3.29 20.27
C GLY A 264 15.05 2.46 21.54
N ARG A 265 13.93 2.28 22.26
CA ARG A 265 13.88 1.49 23.50
C ARG A 265 13.42 0.06 23.19
N PRO A 266 14.16 -0.98 23.62
CA PRO A 266 13.68 -2.35 23.49
C PRO A 266 12.52 -2.60 24.47
N GLY A 267 11.61 -3.49 24.11
CA GLY A 267 10.46 -3.81 24.94
C GLY A 267 9.66 -5.01 24.44
N GLU A 268 8.77 -5.47 25.29
CA GLU A 268 7.79 -6.52 25.00
C GLU A 268 6.43 -6.11 25.59
N LYS A 269 5.36 -6.38 24.85
CA LYS A 269 3.99 -6.13 25.30
C LYS A 269 3.04 -7.12 24.65
N GLN A 270 2.24 -7.82 25.46
CA GLN A 270 1.12 -8.61 24.99
C GLN A 270 -0.15 -7.76 24.99
N ILE A 271 -0.83 -7.69 23.84
CA ILE A 271 -2.02 -6.87 23.64
C ILE A 271 -3.12 -7.69 22.97
N ARG A 272 -4.38 -7.38 23.30
CA ARG A 272 -5.55 -7.90 22.61
C ARG A 272 -5.93 -6.88 21.54
N THR A 273 -5.87 -7.28 20.28
CA THR A 273 -6.04 -6.36 19.14
C THR A 273 -6.85 -6.99 18.03
N LEU A 274 -7.52 -6.11 17.28
CA LEU A 274 -8.22 -6.45 16.06
C LEU A 274 -7.21 -6.68 14.92
N ILE A 275 -7.29 -7.85 14.28
CA ILE A 275 -6.44 -8.26 13.17
C ILE A 275 -7.31 -8.40 11.93
N LYS A 276 -6.88 -7.76 10.84
CA LYS A 276 -7.55 -7.88 9.55
C LYS A 276 -7.16 -9.20 8.88
N SER A 277 -8.13 -9.86 8.27
CA SER A 277 -7.89 -10.96 7.33
C SER A 277 -7.16 -10.47 6.08
N ILE A 278 -6.52 -11.39 5.35
CA ILE A 278 -5.79 -11.09 4.09
C ILE A 278 -6.75 -10.57 3.02
N ASP A 279 -7.96 -11.14 2.94
CA ASP A 279 -9.03 -10.68 2.02
C ASP A 279 -9.66 -9.36 2.47
N GLU A 280 -9.27 -8.83 3.63
CA GLU A 280 -9.84 -7.62 4.22
C GLU A 280 -11.36 -7.67 4.45
N GLN A 281 -11.95 -8.87 4.59
CA GLN A 281 -13.38 -9.01 4.84
C GLN A 281 -13.71 -9.26 6.31
N TYR A 282 -12.84 -10.02 6.99
CA TYR A 282 -13.03 -10.36 8.40
C TYR A 282 -12.06 -9.58 9.30
N ILE A 283 -12.49 -9.38 10.53
CA ILE A 283 -11.66 -8.92 11.64
C ILE A 283 -11.80 -9.91 12.78
N ASP A 284 -10.67 -10.42 13.27
CA ASP A 284 -10.62 -11.28 14.44
C ASP A 284 -10.03 -10.50 15.65
N ASP A 285 -10.61 -10.69 16.83
CA ASP A 285 -10.16 -10.08 18.09
C ASP A 285 -9.27 -11.07 18.85
N VAL A 286 -7.94 -10.89 18.76
CA VAL A 286 -6.96 -11.90 19.17
C VAL A 286 -5.83 -11.29 20.01
N TYR A 287 -5.24 -12.13 20.88
CA TYR A 287 -4.02 -11.79 21.61
C TYR A 287 -2.77 -11.93 20.73
N ARG A 288 -1.90 -10.92 20.79
CA ARG A 288 -0.59 -10.88 20.12
C ARG A 288 0.48 -10.36 21.07
N GLY A 289 1.61 -11.06 21.10
CA GLY A 289 2.84 -10.60 21.75
C GLY A 289 3.68 -9.80 20.76
N TYR A 290 3.87 -8.51 21.04
CA TYR A 290 4.78 -7.65 20.31
C TYR A 290 6.10 -7.56 21.09
N THR A 291 7.20 -7.86 20.42
CA THR A 291 8.57 -7.68 20.94
C THR A 291 9.34 -6.79 19.98
N TRP A 292 10.16 -5.86 20.48
CA TRP A 292 10.90 -4.97 19.60
C TRP A 292 12.27 -4.60 20.16
N THR A 293 13.20 -4.31 19.25
CA THR A 293 14.57 -3.91 19.54
C THR A 293 15.10 -2.95 18.48
N PRO A 294 15.93 -1.95 18.84
CA PRO A 294 16.64 -1.14 17.86
C PRO A 294 17.72 -1.95 17.12
N ILE A 295 17.98 -1.63 15.86
CA ILE A 295 19.07 -2.21 15.08
C ILE A 295 20.34 -1.36 15.27
N ASN A 296 21.34 -1.95 15.91
CA ASN A 296 22.61 -1.26 16.19
C ASN A 296 23.28 -0.74 14.91
N GLY A 297 23.64 0.55 14.89
CA GLY A 297 24.31 1.19 13.76
C GLY A 297 23.38 1.81 12.71
N THR A 298 22.06 1.71 12.88
CA THR A 298 21.06 2.38 12.05
C THR A 298 19.97 3.03 12.91
N ASP A 299 19.10 3.82 12.30
CA ASP A 299 17.95 4.44 12.98
C ASP A 299 16.69 3.54 12.98
N TYR A 300 16.78 2.33 12.42
CA TYR A 300 15.66 1.41 12.32
C TYR A 300 15.43 0.65 13.64
N SER A 301 14.17 0.35 13.92
CA SER A 301 13.76 -0.57 14.98
C SER A 301 13.03 -1.76 14.37
N LEU A 302 13.40 -2.96 14.81
CA LEU A 302 12.78 -4.21 14.38
C LEU A 302 11.76 -4.67 15.44
N GLY A 303 10.59 -5.06 14.98
CA GLY A 303 9.52 -5.64 15.78
C GLY A 303 9.18 -7.06 15.31
N LEU A 304 8.85 -7.93 16.24
CA LEU A 304 8.38 -9.29 16.01
C LEU A 304 7.02 -9.45 16.69
N VAL A 305 6.05 -9.93 15.92
CA VAL A 305 4.70 -10.22 16.38
C VAL A 305 4.51 -11.73 16.39
N LEU A 306 4.15 -12.28 17.55
CA LEU A 306 3.86 -13.70 17.71
C LEU A 306 2.51 -13.90 18.42
N PRO A 307 1.70 -14.88 17.98
CA PRO A 307 0.60 -15.36 18.80
C PRO A 307 1.12 -16.21 19.97
N PRO A 308 0.42 -16.24 21.12
CA PRO A 308 0.88 -16.96 22.31
C PRO A 308 1.00 -18.48 22.12
N TYR A 309 0.35 -19.06 21.11
CA TYR A 309 0.43 -20.48 20.81
C TYR A 309 1.61 -20.86 19.88
N ASN A 310 2.34 -19.88 19.32
CA ASN A 310 3.54 -20.12 18.48
C ASN A 310 4.86 -19.85 19.23
N GLU A 311 4.87 -19.89 20.56
CA GLU A 311 6.12 -19.87 21.34
C GLU A 311 6.99 -21.10 21.10
N TYR A 312 6.37 -22.19 20.61
CA TYR A 312 7.01 -23.45 20.29
C TYR A 312 6.70 -23.82 18.84
N TYR A 313 7.68 -24.41 18.15
CA TYR A 313 7.54 -24.95 16.81
C TYR A 313 8.06 -26.40 16.78
N ILE A 314 7.68 -27.15 15.75
CA ILE A 314 8.14 -28.52 15.53
C ILE A 314 9.35 -28.49 14.59
N GLN A 315 10.42 -29.17 14.98
CA GLN A 315 11.57 -29.43 14.13
C GLN A 315 11.76 -30.93 14.03
N ALA A 316 11.57 -31.46 12.81
CA ALA A 316 11.76 -32.87 12.51
C ALA A 316 13.26 -33.15 12.35
N ASP A 317 13.74 -34.14 13.10
CA ASP A 317 15.07 -34.71 12.92
C ASP A 317 14.93 -36.06 12.23
N LEU A 318 15.11 -36.06 10.90
CA LEU A 318 15.04 -37.26 10.06
C LEU A 318 16.44 -37.56 9.52
N SER A 319 17.31 -38.13 10.34
CA SER A 319 18.66 -38.55 9.91
C SER A 319 18.65 -39.81 9.03
N ASP A 320 17.63 -40.66 9.14
CA ASP A 320 17.57 -41.94 8.44
C ASP A 320 17.01 -41.78 7.02
N VAL A 321 17.89 -41.91 6.02
CA VAL A 321 17.54 -41.85 4.58
C VAL A 321 16.41 -42.81 4.20
N MET A 322 16.36 -44.00 4.81
CA MET A 322 15.31 -44.99 4.53
C MET A 322 13.93 -44.51 5.01
N LEU A 323 13.87 -43.83 6.16
CA LEU A 323 12.62 -43.25 6.67
C LEU A 323 12.18 -42.07 5.80
N GLN A 324 13.12 -41.23 5.37
CA GLN A 324 12.83 -40.13 4.45
C GLN A 324 12.18 -40.64 3.15
N LEU A 325 12.78 -41.64 2.50
CA LEU A 325 12.24 -42.23 1.26
C LEU A 325 10.87 -42.87 1.47
N GLN A 326 10.66 -43.55 2.60
CA GLN A 326 9.37 -44.15 2.93
C GLN A 326 8.26 -43.10 3.08
N TYR A 327 8.58 -41.93 3.63
CA TYR A 327 7.61 -40.87 3.87
C TYR A 327 7.31 -40.10 2.58
N MET A 328 8.33 -39.87 1.76
CA MET A 328 8.22 -39.24 0.43
C MET A 328 7.27 -39.98 -0.53
N GLN A 329 7.07 -41.30 -0.35
CA GLN A 329 6.12 -42.07 -1.15
C GLN A 329 4.69 -41.50 -1.11
N SER A 330 4.31 -40.81 -0.01
CA SER A 330 3.00 -40.18 0.17
C SER A 330 2.76 -38.96 -0.74
N LEU A 331 3.84 -38.36 -1.26
CA LEU A 331 3.80 -37.19 -2.16
C LEU A 331 3.71 -37.56 -3.63
N LEU A 332 3.94 -38.84 -3.98
CA LEU A 332 3.93 -39.27 -5.37
C LEU A 332 2.51 -39.16 -5.95
N PRO A 333 2.38 -38.76 -7.24
CA PRO A 333 1.09 -38.70 -7.92
C PRO A 333 0.32 -40.02 -7.92
N SER A 334 1.02 -41.17 -7.85
CA SER A 334 0.39 -42.49 -7.74
C SER A 334 -0.46 -42.66 -6.47
N SER A 335 -0.20 -41.86 -5.42
CA SER A 335 -0.99 -41.88 -4.20
C SER A 335 -2.32 -41.14 -4.35
N PHE A 336 -2.48 -40.26 -5.35
CA PHE A 336 -3.60 -39.32 -5.43
C PHE A 336 -4.95 -40.02 -5.61
N GLU A 337 -4.98 -41.13 -6.32
CA GLU A 337 -6.19 -41.95 -6.46
C GLU A 337 -6.64 -42.56 -5.12
N SER A 338 -5.68 -42.98 -4.29
CA SER A 338 -5.96 -43.75 -3.07
C SER A 338 -6.13 -42.90 -1.82
N SER A 339 -5.44 -41.76 -1.75
CA SER A 339 -5.38 -40.91 -0.56
C SER A 339 -5.68 -39.44 -0.86
N GLY A 340 -6.01 -39.07 -2.10
CA GLY A 340 -6.37 -37.69 -2.48
C GLY A 340 -5.19 -36.87 -3.00
N HIS A 341 -5.51 -35.78 -3.69
CA HIS A 341 -4.57 -34.86 -4.33
C HIS A 341 -3.72 -34.11 -3.29
N VAL A 342 -2.45 -33.86 -3.61
CA VAL A 342 -1.52 -33.14 -2.74
C VAL A 342 -1.07 -31.86 -3.44
N PHE A 343 -1.25 -30.74 -2.76
CA PHE A 343 -0.68 -29.45 -3.11
C PHE A 343 0.55 -29.20 -2.24
N LEU A 344 1.63 -28.79 -2.90
CA LEU A 344 2.87 -28.37 -2.26
C LEU A 344 2.98 -26.85 -2.30
N ALA A 345 3.37 -26.24 -1.19
CA ALA A 345 3.58 -24.81 -1.13
C ALA A 345 4.87 -24.40 -1.86
N PRO A 346 4.82 -23.36 -2.72
CA PRO A 346 5.97 -22.89 -3.50
C PRO A 346 7.00 -22.13 -2.64
N ARG A 347 7.76 -22.87 -1.84
CA ARG A 347 8.84 -22.34 -0.98
C ARG A 347 10.21 -22.53 -1.64
N GLU A 348 11.17 -21.66 -1.31
CA GLU A 348 12.58 -21.82 -1.67
C GLU A 348 13.24 -22.94 -0.81
N TYR A 349 12.85 -24.22 -1.02
CA TYR A 349 13.43 -25.36 -0.28
C TYR A 349 14.93 -25.54 -0.53
N CYS A 350 15.35 -25.29 -1.79
CA CYS A 350 16.73 -25.35 -2.25
C CYS A 350 16.96 -24.21 -3.25
N LYS A 351 18.20 -23.71 -3.34
CA LYS A 351 18.54 -22.58 -4.24
C LYS A 351 18.31 -22.87 -5.73
N ASN A 352 18.41 -24.14 -6.15
CA ASN A 352 18.29 -24.55 -7.56
C ASN A 352 16.84 -24.86 -7.97
N LEU A 353 15.87 -24.79 -7.05
CA LEU A 353 14.47 -25.07 -7.35
C LEU A 353 13.80 -23.85 -8.00
N GLN A 354 13.26 -24.04 -9.21
CA GLN A 354 12.49 -22.99 -9.88
C GLN A 354 11.08 -22.93 -9.30
N LEU A 355 10.69 -21.73 -8.83
CA LEU A 355 9.31 -21.46 -8.42
C LEU A 355 8.43 -21.39 -9.68
N SER A 356 7.31 -22.10 -9.67
CA SER A 356 6.33 -22.10 -10.75
C SER A 356 4.92 -21.97 -10.21
N ASP A 357 4.07 -21.17 -10.87
CA ASP A 357 2.69 -20.95 -10.45
C ASP A 357 1.83 -22.22 -10.58
N ASN A 358 2.17 -23.11 -11.54
CA ASN A 358 1.52 -24.40 -11.66
C ASN A 358 2.08 -25.40 -10.63
N ASN A 359 1.26 -25.74 -9.63
CA ASN A 359 1.67 -26.60 -8.53
C ASN A 359 2.05 -28.02 -8.98
N THR A 360 1.37 -28.59 -9.98
CA THR A 360 1.69 -29.94 -10.46
C THR A 360 3.09 -30.00 -11.07
N GLN A 361 3.48 -28.95 -11.80
CA GLN A 361 4.84 -28.80 -12.32
C GLN A 361 5.85 -28.56 -11.20
N PHE A 362 5.49 -27.71 -10.22
CA PHE A 362 6.33 -27.44 -9.06
C PHE A 362 6.64 -28.72 -8.27
N LEU A 363 5.61 -29.53 -8.00
CA LEU A 363 5.75 -30.80 -7.29
C LEU A 363 6.63 -31.79 -8.08
N GLN A 364 6.47 -31.86 -9.41
CA GLN A 364 7.33 -32.71 -10.24
C GLN A 364 8.79 -32.26 -10.18
N ASN A 365 9.06 -30.95 -10.29
CA ASN A 365 10.40 -30.38 -10.19
C ASN A 365 11.03 -30.63 -8.81
N PHE A 366 10.23 -30.50 -7.75
CA PHE A 366 10.66 -30.81 -6.39
C PHE A 366 11.02 -32.29 -6.22
N LEU A 367 10.16 -33.19 -6.72
CA LEU A 367 10.41 -34.64 -6.65
C LEU A 367 11.63 -35.05 -7.47
N SER A 368 11.85 -34.48 -8.66
CA SER A 368 13.07 -34.76 -9.44
C SER A 368 14.32 -34.27 -8.72
N LEU A 369 14.27 -33.08 -8.12
CA LEU A 369 15.41 -32.53 -7.39
C LEU A 369 15.78 -33.39 -6.19
N MET A 370 14.80 -33.90 -5.45
CA MET A 370 15.01 -34.79 -4.30
C MET A 370 15.53 -36.18 -4.68
N LEU A 371 15.38 -36.60 -5.95
CA LEU A 371 16.00 -37.83 -6.46
C LEU A 371 17.45 -37.61 -6.86
N ASP A 372 17.78 -36.42 -7.36
CA ASP A 372 19.11 -36.07 -7.85
C ASP A 372 20.05 -35.58 -6.73
N ILE A 373 19.51 -34.89 -5.73
CA ILE A 373 20.25 -34.28 -4.63
C ILE A 373 19.90 -34.99 -3.31
N SER A 374 20.90 -35.46 -2.59
CA SER A 374 20.71 -35.89 -1.20
C SER A 374 20.32 -34.69 -0.34
N PRO A 375 19.27 -34.76 0.50
CA PRO A 375 18.78 -33.64 1.31
C PRO A 375 19.81 -33.06 2.31
N GLU A 376 20.95 -33.71 2.50
CA GLU A 376 22.04 -33.27 3.37
C GLU A 376 22.98 -32.20 2.74
N SER A 377 22.71 -31.73 1.51
CA SER A 377 23.57 -30.70 0.88
C SER A 377 23.40 -29.31 1.51
N ASP A 378 24.49 -28.54 1.58
CA ASP A 378 24.49 -27.14 2.05
C ASP A 378 23.67 -26.17 1.15
N GLU A 379 23.11 -26.69 0.04
CA GLU A 379 22.31 -25.92 -0.92
C GLU A 379 20.82 -25.85 -0.56
N CYS A 380 20.37 -26.67 0.41
CA CYS A 380 18.98 -26.84 0.81
C CYS A 380 18.77 -26.56 2.31
N ASP A 381 17.57 -26.10 2.67
CA ASP A 381 17.16 -25.97 4.07
C ASP A 381 16.64 -27.31 4.61
N GLN A 382 17.47 -27.99 5.38
CA GLN A 382 17.16 -29.29 5.98
C GLN A 382 15.94 -29.23 6.90
N GLY A 383 15.74 -28.14 7.64
CA GLY A 383 14.63 -28.01 8.59
C GLY A 383 13.29 -27.98 7.87
N LEU A 384 13.18 -27.22 6.79
CA LEU A 384 11.97 -27.14 5.98
C LEU A 384 11.63 -28.47 5.30
N ILE A 385 12.64 -29.14 4.71
CA ILE A 385 12.44 -30.41 4.01
C ILE A 385 12.06 -31.52 5.00
N HIS A 386 12.72 -31.63 6.15
CA HIS A 386 12.38 -32.66 7.13
C HIS A 386 10.97 -32.46 7.70
N ASN A 387 10.57 -31.22 7.98
CA ASN A 387 9.21 -30.91 8.44
C ASN A 387 8.17 -31.29 7.38
N LEU A 388 8.41 -30.96 6.11
CA LEU A 388 7.57 -31.33 4.98
C LEU A 388 7.39 -32.86 4.87
N ILE A 389 8.50 -33.60 4.94
CA ILE A 389 8.50 -35.06 4.84
C ILE A 389 7.70 -35.69 5.98
N LEU A 390 7.88 -35.21 7.21
CA LEU A 390 7.12 -35.66 8.37
C LEU A 390 5.61 -35.44 8.17
N ASP A 391 5.22 -34.22 7.79
CA ASP A 391 3.82 -33.85 7.57
C ASP A 391 3.17 -34.69 6.47
N SER A 392 3.90 -34.97 5.38
CA SER A 392 3.42 -35.78 4.26
C SER A 392 2.97 -37.17 4.69
N ARG A 393 3.66 -37.77 5.67
CA ARG A 393 3.34 -39.09 6.20
C ARG A 393 2.14 -39.04 7.13
N ILE A 394 2.05 -38.03 8.00
CA ILE A 394 0.95 -37.88 8.96
C ILE A 394 -0.36 -37.71 8.21
N ILE A 395 -0.42 -36.81 7.23
CA ILE A 395 -1.63 -36.58 6.44
C ILE A 395 -1.95 -37.79 5.55
N GLY A 396 -0.94 -38.45 4.99
CA GLY A 396 -1.13 -39.69 4.22
C GLY A 396 -1.76 -40.82 5.06
N LEU A 397 -1.36 -40.96 6.33
CA LEU A 397 -1.97 -41.91 7.27
C LEU A 397 -3.41 -41.53 7.62
N LEU A 398 -3.70 -40.24 7.80
CA LEU A 398 -5.06 -39.74 8.05
C LEU A 398 -5.99 -40.09 6.88
N ALA A 399 -5.57 -39.79 5.65
CA ALA A 399 -6.37 -40.04 4.45
C ALA A 399 -6.63 -41.54 4.24
N SER A 400 -5.59 -42.36 4.36
CA SER A 400 -5.68 -43.80 4.10
C SER A 400 -6.48 -44.58 5.16
N ARG A 401 -6.45 -44.15 6.43
CA ARG A 401 -7.13 -44.84 7.54
C ARG A 401 -8.54 -44.32 7.79
N GLU A 402 -8.73 -43.01 7.79
CA GLU A 402 -9.98 -42.37 8.23
C GLU A 402 -10.87 -41.94 7.07
N TRP A 403 -10.31 -41.29 6.05
CA TRP A 403 -11.13 -40.73 4.96
C TRP A 403 -11.64 -41.80 4.01
N LYS A 404 -10.79 -42.76 3.64
CA LYS A 404 -11.14 -43.84 2.70
C LYS A 404 -12.31 -44.72 3.17
N ASN A 405 -12.49 -44.88 4.48
CA ASN A 405 -13.50 -45.76 5.05
C ASN A 405 -14.86 -45.07 5.28
N LYS A 406 -14.99 -43.77 4.99
CA LYS A 406 -16.22 -42.99 5.23
C LYS A 406 -16.87 -42.59 3.92
N ASP A 407 -18.19 -42.73 3.85
CA ASP A 407 -18.98 -42.24 2.73
C ASP A 407 -19.29 -40.74 2.92
N LEU A 408 -18.63 -39.91 2.11
CA LEU A 408 -18.74 -38.45 2.18
C LEU A 408 -20.13 -37.94 1.79
N ASN A 409 -20.79 -38.62 0.85
CA ASN A 409 -22.09 -38.20 0.32
C ASN A 409 -23.19 -38.33 1.38
N ALA A 410 -23.14 -39.36 2.22
CA ALA A 410 -24.08 -39.54 3.33
C ALA A 410 -24.04 -38.36 4.33
N TYR A 411 -22.86 -37.74 4.51
CA TYR A 411 -22.71 -36.57 5.36
C TYR A 411 -23.04 -35.25 4.63
N GLY A 412 -23.14 -35.25 3.30
CA GLY A 412 -23.29 -34.04 2.49
C GLY A 412 -21.97 -33.26 2.38
N PHE A 413 -20.86 -33.97 2.23
CA PHE A 413 -19.52 -33.38 2.04
C PHE A 413 -19.07 -33.54 0.59
N LEU A 414 -18.66 -32.45 -0.05
CA LEU A 414 -18.03 -32.44 -1.37
C LEU A 414 -16.56 -32.84 -1.29
N ALA A 415 -15.86 -32.33 -0.27
CA ALA A 415 -14.42 -32.58 -0.09
C ALA A 415 -14.04 -32.58 1.39
N VAL A 416 -12.97 -33.28 1.72
CA VAL A 416 -12.27 -33.20 3.01
C VAL A 416 -10.83 -32.79 2.74
N PHE A 417 -10.29 -31.90 3.55
CA PHE A 417 -8.92 -31.45 3.39
C PHE A 417 -8.17 -31.34 4.72
N ALA A 418 -6.85 -31.40 4.63
CA ALA A 418 -5.95 -31.10 5.73
C ALA A 418 -4.77 -30.29 5.19
N SER A 419 -4.52 -29.16 5.83
CA SER A 419 -3.42 -28.25 5.53
C SER A 419 -2.47 -28.16 6.72
N THR A 420 -1.17 -28.16 6.47
CA THR A 420 -0.12 -28.27 7.50
C THR A 420 0.88 -27.12 7.43
N GLU A 421 1.56 -26.86 8.54
CA GLU A 421 2.60 -25.84 8.64
C GLU A 421 3.79 -26.09 7.69
N GLY A 422 4.11 -27.37 7.40
CA GLY A 422 5.13 -27.77 6.43
C GLY A 422 4.84 -27.39 4.98
N GLY A 423 3.65 -26.86 4.67
CA GLY A 423 3.32 -26.43 3.31
C GLY A 423 2.64 -27.52 2.46
N ILE A 424 2.03 -28.52 3.11
CA ILE A 424 1.25 -29.56 2.42
C ILE A 424 -0.23 -29.32 2.67
N THR A 425 -0.99 -29.26 1.58
CA THR A 425 -2.45 -29.32 1.62
C THR A 425 -2.92 -30.55 0.85
N ARG A 426 -3.66 -31.44 1.52
CA ARG A 426 -4.21 -32.65 0.89
C ARG A 426 -5.72 -32.54 0.80
N VAL A 427 -6.27 -32.80 -0.39
CA VAL A 427 -7.72 -32.73 -0.68
C VAL A 427 -8.21 -34.11 -1.15
N PHE A 428 -9.32 -34.57 -0.58
CA PHE A 428 -9.93 -35.86 -0.88
C PHE A 428 -11.44 -35.68 -1.13
N PRO A 429 -12.02 -36.27 -2.20
CA PRO A 429 -11.39 -37.12 -3.23
C PRO A 429 -10.60 -36.32 -4.29
N ASN A 430 -9.85 -37.01 -5.17
CA ASN A 430 -9.05 -36.36 -6.21
C ASN A 430 -9.87 -35.44 -7.14
N ILE A 431 -11.13 -35.80 -7.42
CA ILE A 431 -12.04 -35.01 -8.27
C ILE A 431 -12.32 -33.63 -7.66
N ALA A 432 -12.30 -33.52 -6.33
CA ALA A 432 -12.53 -32.25 -5.66
C ALA A 432 -11.33 -31.30 -5.70
N ALA A 433 -10.16 -31.77 -6.17
CA ALA A 433 -8.97 -30.93 -6.31
C ALA A 433 -9.11 -29.91 -7.44
N ASP A 434 -9.86 -30.23 -8.49
CA ASP A 434 -10.13 -29.30 -9.60
C ASP A 434 -11.02 -28.13 -9.18
N LEU A 435 -11.82 -28.32 -8.12
CA LEU A 435 -12.70 -27.32 -7.51
C LEU A 435 -12.04 -26.59 -6.32
N TRP A 436 -10.73 -26.72 -6.16
CA TRP A 436 -9.97 -26.13 -5.06
C TRP A 436 -9.29 -24.84 -5.50
N ASP A 437 -9.94 -23.71 -5.20
CA ASP A 437 -9.49 -22.37 -5.62
C ASP A 437 -8.59 -21.66 -4.60
N GLU A 438 -8.26 -22.30 -3.47
CA GLU A 438 -7.43 -21.67 -2.43
C GLU A 438 -5.93 -21.74 -2.76
N ASP A 439 -5.18 -20.73 -2.31
CA ASP A 439 -3.73 -20.65 -2.49
C ASP A 439 -3.04 -21.90 -1.91
N PRO A 440 -2.13 -22.55 -2.67
CA PRO A 440 -1.43 -23.74 -2.21
C PRO A 440 -0.48 -23.48 -1.02
N GLU A 441 -0.03 -22.24 -0.79
CA GLU A 441 0.71 -21.85 0.41
C GLU A 441 -0.27 -21.61 1.58
N PRO A 442 -0.29 -22.49 2.61
CA PRO A 442 -1.22 -22.37 3.73
C PRO A 442 -1.10 -21.04 4.47
N PHE A 443 0.10 -20.46 4.48
CA PHE A 443 0.34 -19.20 5.16
C PHE A 443 -0.30 -18.02 4.44
N ASN A 444 -0.67 -18.14 3.16
CA ASN A 444 -1.39 -17.12 2.42
C ASN A 444 -2.92 -17.34 2.42
N SER A 445 -3.40 -18.49 2.89
CA SER A 445 -4.83 -18.80 2.92
C SER A 445 -5.51 -18.25 4.19
N ASN A 446 -6.67 -17.61 4.03
CA ASN A 446 -7.41 -17.04 5.16
C ASN A 446 -7.97 -18.09 6.12
N PHE A 447 -8.53 -19.18 5.59
CA PHE A 447 -9.11 -20.24 6.43
C PHE A 447 -8.07 -20.81 7.41
N TYR A 448 -6.80 -20.89 6.98
CA TYR A 448 -5.71 -21.41 7.80
C TYR A 448 -5.41 -20.46 8.97
N ARG A 449 -5.14 -19.17 8.67
CA ARG A 449 -4.84 -18.15 9.68
C ARG A 449 -5.96 -17.96 10.69
N ARG A 450 -7.21 -17.85 10.21
CA ARG A 450 -8.39 -17.63 11.07
C ARG A 450 -8.69 -18.83 11.96
N SER A 451 -8.52 -20.05 11.46
CA SER A 451 -8.70 -21.28 12.26
C SER A 451 -7.68 -21.43 13.38
N LEU A 452 -6.46 -20.92 13.20
CA LEU A 452 -5.44 -20.96 14.24
C LEU A 452 -5.75 -20.00 15.40
N ASP A 453 -6.29 -18.82 15.09
CA ASP A 453 -6.64 -17.80 16.09
C ASP A 453 -7.91 -18.15 16.87
N ASN A 454 -8.95 -18.57 16.15
CA ASN A 454 -10.25 -18.85 16.72
C ASN A 454 -10.36 -20.28 17.27
N LYS A 455 -11.24 -20.47 18.25
CA LYS A 455 -11.58 -21.80 18.77
C LYS A 455 -12.92 -22.24 18.21
N GLY A 456 -13.00 -23.48 17.75
CA GLY A 456 -14.23 -24.06 17.18
C GLY A 456 -14.17 -24.15 15.65
N TYR A 457 -15.35 -24.35 15.05
CA TYR A 457 -15.49 -24.53 13.61
C TYR A 457 -15.74 -23.19 12.91
N MET A 458 -14.85 -22.84 11.98
CA MET A 458 -14.93 -21.62 11.18
C MET A 458 -15.59 -21.93 9.84
N PHE A 459 -16.75 -21.30 9.61
CA PHE A 459 -17.49 -21.36 8.36
C PHE A 459 -17.10 -20.18 7.48
N ARG A 460 -16.81 -20.46 6.20
CA ARG A 460 -16.52 -19.47 5.17
C ARG A 460 -17.38 -19.77 3.94
N PRO A 461 -18.31 -18.87 3.56
CA PRO A 461 -19.03 -19.01 2.30
C PRO A 461 -18.10 -18.71 1.12
N PRO A 462 -18.37 -19.26 -0.08
CA PRO A 462 -17.64 -18.89 -1.29
C PRO A 462 -17.94 -17.43 -1.63
N MET A 463 -16.91 -16.68 -2.00
CA MET A 463 -17.03 -15.25 -2.23
C MET A 463 -17.46 -14.97 -3.67
N LYS A 464 -18.33 -13.97 -3.86
CA LYS A 464 -18.71 -13.45 -5.18
C LYS A 464 -18.36 -11.96 -5.24
N SER A 465 -17.43 -11.59 -6.13
CA SER A 465 -16.90 -10.23 -6.21
C SER A 465 -17.74 -9.27 -7.06
N SER A 466 -18.60 -9.76 -7.95
CA SER A 466 -19.48 -8.90 -8.74
C SER A 466 -20.79 -9.59 -9.14
N TYR A 467 -21.75 -8.80 -9.61
CA TYR A 467 -22.97 -9.30 -10.26
C TYR A 467 -22.67 -10.02 -11.60
N GLU A 468 -21.45 -9.95 -12.15
CA GLU A 468 -21.07 -10.62 -13.41
C GLU A 468 -20.75 -12.11 -13.21
N ASP A 469 -20.38 -12.54 -11.99
CA ASP A 469 -20.20 -13.96 -11.65
C ASP A 469 -21.52 -14.72 -11.43
N LEU A 470 -22.68 -14.03 -11.53
CA LEU A 470 -24.00 -14.65 -11.45
C LEU A 470 -24.28 -15.57 -12.65
N ASP A 471 -23.68 -15.30 -13.81
CA ASP A 471 -23.91 -16.05 -15.05
C ASP A 471 -22.96 -17.25 -15.23
N ALA A 472 -21.82 -17.28 -14.53
CA ALA A 472 -20.85 -18.39 -14.60
C ALA A 472 -21.25 -19.61 -13.74
N THR A 473 -22.19 -19.45 -12.80
CA THR A 473 -22.51 -20.41 -11.74
C THR A 473 -23.83 -21.16 -11.95
N GLU A 474 -24.26 -21.39 -13.20
CA GLU A 474 -25.49 -22.18 -13.44
C GLU A 474 -25.32 -23.68 -13.15
N ASN A 475 -24.09 -24.22 -13.14
CA ASN A 475 -23.85 -25.67 -13.07
C ASN A 475 -22.96 -26.16 -11.92
N ASP A 476 -22.29 -25.29 -11.16
CA ASP A 476 -21.38 -25.73 -10.10
C ASP A 476 -22.05 -25.75 -8.73
N THR A 477 -21.90 -26.89 -8.02
CA THR A 477 -22.35 -27.03 -6.63
C THR A 477 -21.58 -26.07 -5.74
N VAL A 478 -22.29 -25.09 -5.17
CA VAL A 478 -21.73 -24.11 -4.25
C VAL A 478 -21.27 -24.82 -2.98
N GLY A 479 -19.96 -24.77 -2.72
CA GLY A 479 -19.36 -25.42 -1.56
C GLY A 479 -18.99 -24.44 -0.45
N ILE A 480 -19.51 -24.65 0.77
CA ILE A 480 -19.15 -23.85 1.95
C ILE A 480 -17.94 -24.48 2.64
N LEU A 481 -16.89 -23.72 2.89
CA LEU A 481 -15.68 -24.22 3.54
C LEU A 481 -15.83 -24.17 5.06
N VAL A 482 -15.56 -25.28 5.74
CA VAL A 482 -15.51 -25.35 7.20
C VAL A 482 -14.13 -25.82 7.63
N SER A 483 -13.53 -25.11 8.57
CA SER A 483 -12.15 -25.36 9.01
C SER A 483 -12.01 -25.29 10.54
N SER A 484 -11.06 -26.05 11.08
CA SER A 484 -10.71 -26.05 12.51
C SER A 484 -9.23 -26.38 12.67
N ALA A 485 -8.54 -25.67 13.57
CA ALA A 485 -7.18 -26.01 13.95
C ALA A 485 -7.14 -27.30 14.78
N VAL A 486 -6.08 -28.09 14.58
CA VAL A 486 -5.77 -29.27 15.39
C VAL A 486 -4.95 -28.81 16.59
N GLU A 487 -5.49 -28.99 17.79
CA GLU A 487 -4.78 -28.65 19.03
C GLU A 487 -4.13 -29.91 19.63
N VAL A 488 -2.80 -29.89 19.79
CA VAL A 488 -2.03 -30.99 20.37
C VAL A 488 -1.29 -30.49 21.61
N ASN A 489 -1.32 -31.27 22.70
CA ASN A 489 -0.55 -30.98 23.89
C ASN A 489 0.60 -31.97 24.02
N LEU A 490 1.84 -31.51 23.81
CA LEU A 490 3.06 -32.30 23.96
C LEU A 490 3.80 -31.86 25.22
N GLY A 491 3.77 -32.67 26.27
CA GLY A 491 4.53 -32.40 27.51
C GLY A 491 4.12 -31.10 28.23
N GLY A 492 2.85 -30.70 28.15
CA GLY A 492 2.34 -29.46 28.75
C GLY A 492 2.45 -28.24 27.84
N LYS A 493 2.96 -28.39 26.61
CA LYS A 493 3.05 -27.34 25.59
C LYS A 493 1.93 -27.52 24.57
N LEU A 494 1.13 -26.46 24.39
CA LEU A 494 0.07 -26.43 23.37
C LEU A 494 0.68 -26.07 22.01
N LEU A 495 0.35 -26.86 20.99
CA LEU A 495 0.77 -26.67 19.60
C LEU A 495 -0.42 -26.78 18.66
N LYS A 496 -0.36 -26.05 17.54
CA LYS A 496 -1.37 -26.09 16.48
C LYS A 496 -0.73 -26.40 15.10
N PRO A 497 -0.35 -27.65 14.82
CA PRO A 497 0.47 -27.99 13.64
C PRO A 497 -0.29 -28.01 12.31
N ALA A 498 -1.61 -28.20 12.36
CA ALA A 498 -2.42 -28.42 11.16
C ALA A 498 -3.82 -27.81 11.30
N VAL A 499 -4.45 -27.53 10.17
CA VAL A 499 -5.85 -27.13 10.04
C VAL A 499 -6.55 -28.17 9.18
N VAL A 500 -7.62 -28.75 9.70
CA VAL A 500 -8.45 -29.72 9.01
C VAL A 500 -9.80 -29.10 8.66
N GLY A 501 -10.41 -29.55 7.57
CA GLY A 501 -11.69 -29.00 7.17
C GLY A 501 -12.44 -29.84 6.14
N VAL A 502 -13.63 -29.36 5.82
CA VAL A 502 -14.56 -29.97 4.86
C VAL A 502 -15.17 -28.89 3.97
N LYS A 503 -15.42 -29.23 2.71
CA LYS A 503 -16.25 -28.44 1.79
C LYS A 503 -17.65 -29.06 1.81
N LEU A 504 -18.61 -28.33 2.36
CA LEU A 504 -20.00 -28.78 2.51
C LEU A 504 -20.76 -28.59 1.20
N ASP A 505 -21.63 -29.55 0.88
CA ASP A 505 -22.61 -29.37 -0.18
C ASP A 505 -23.77 -28.49 0.33
N LEU A 506 -23.99 -27.35 -0.32
CA LEU A 506 -25.00 -26.38 0.09
C LEU A 506 -26.40 -26.98 0.08
N GLU A 507 -26.79 -27.71 -0.96
CA GLU A 507 -28.17 -28.19 -1.12
C GLU A 507 -28.53 -29.19 -0.01
N ALA A 508 -27.67 -30.20 0.19
CA ALA A 508 -27.84 -31.20 1.23
C ALA A 508 -27.89 -30.57 2.64
N TRP A 509 -27.08 -29.54 2.90
CA TRP A 509 -27.04 -28.88 4.20
C TRP A 509 -28.20 -27.94 4.44
N VAL A 510 -28.67 -27.23 3.42
CA VAL A 510 -29.88 -26.39 3.50
C VAL A 510 -31.10 -27.26 3.81
N ASP A 511 -31.19 -28.47 3.24
CA ASP A 511 -32.26 -29.42 3.55
C ASP A 511 -32.21 -29.93 5.00
N LYS A 512 -31.02 -30.25 5.50
CA LYS A 512 -30.84 -30.58 6.93
C LYS A 512 -31.17 -29.40 7.84
N PHE A 513 -30.75 -28.20 7.46
CA PHE A 513 -31.01 -26.97 8.22
C PHE A 513 -32.51 -26.70 8.35
N LYS A 514 -33.28 -26.83 7.26
CA LYS A 514 -34.74 -26.68 7.28
C LYS A 514 -35.37 -27.64 8.29
N ILE A 515 -35.01 -28.92 8.26
CA ILE A 515 -35.54 -29.95 9.18
C ILE A 515 -35.23 -29.62 10.64
N LEU A 516 -34.01 -29.15 10.92
CA LEU A 516 -33.59 -28.80 12.28
C LEU A 516 -34.27 -27.52 12.78
N ALA A 517 -34.55 -26.59 11.88
CA ALA A 517 -35.17 -25.31 12.21
C ALA A 517 -36.71 -25.35 12.29
N SER A 518 -37.36 -26.40 11.78
CA SER A 518 -38.83 -26.53 11.74
C SER A 518 -39.43 -27.45 12.81
N ASN A 519 -38.66 -27.79 13.86
CA ASN A 519 -39.05 -28.61 15.02
C ASN A 519 -40.19 -29.64 14.79
N VAL A 520 -40.04 -30.54 13.82
CA VAL A 520 -41.01 -31.64 13.60
C VAL A 520 -40.74 -32.77 14.60
N SER A 521 -40.91 -32.48 15.89
CA SER A 521 -40.85 -33.50 16.95
C SER A 521 -42.21 -33.82 17.57
N ASP A 522 -43.27 -33.04 17.31
CA ASP A 522 -44.61 -33.35 17.82
C ASP A 522 -45.72 -33.13 16.78
N SER A 523 -46.18 -34.21 16.14
CA SER A 523 -47.14 -34.21 15.02
C SER A 523 -48.59 -33.87 15.44
N ARG A 524 -48.82 -33.11 16.52
CA ARG A 524 -50.15 -33.00 17.15
C ARG A 524 -50.68 -31.61 17.49
N GLN A 525 -50.01 -30.51 17.17
CA GLN A 525 -50.60 -29.17 17.39
C GLN A 525 -50.47 -28.29 16.14
N GLY A 526 -51.61 -27.72 15.73
CA GLY A 526 -51.72 -26.89 14.53
C GLY A 526 -51.06 -25.52 14.71
N SER A 527 -50.70 -24.91 13.57
CA SER A 527 -49.98 -23.64 13.45
C SER A 527 -50.41 -22.55 14.44
N HIS A 528 -49.54 -22.26 15.40
CA HIS A 528 -49.74 -21.21 16.39
C HIS A 528 -49.15 -19.87 15.90
N LYS A 529 -50.01 -18.91 15.55
CA LYS A 529 -49.60 -17.55 15.15
C LYS A 529 -49.10 -16.73 16.35
N CYS A 530 -48.03 -15.96 16.11
CA CYS A 530 -47.39 -15.05 17.06
C CYS A 530 -48.33 -13.94 17.55
N GLY A 531 -48.30 -13.67 18.85
CA GLY A 531 -48.97 -12.55 19.49
C GLY A 531 -48.15 -12.05 20.69
N PRO A 532 -48.42 -10.84 21.20
CA PRO A 532 -47.54 -10.14 22.15
C PRO A 532 -47.36 -10.81 23.52
N SER A 533 -48.05 -11.92 23.79
CA SER A 533 -48.04 -12.63 25.07
C SER A 533 -47.88 -14.15 24.96
N ARG A 534 -47.47 -14.70 23.81
CA ARG A 534 -47.15 -16.13 23.65
C ARG A 534 -45.84 -16.31 22.88
N SER A 535 -45.02 -17.27 23.32
CA SER A 535 -43.78 -17.66 22.65
C SER A 535 -44.07 -18.04 21.20
N CYS A 536 -43.46 -17.33 20.25
CA CYS A 536 -43.48 -17.72 18.84
C CYS A 536 -42.82 -19.10 18.69
N GLU A 537 -43.59 -20.08 18.24
CA GLU A 537 -43.04 -21.25 17.56
C GLU A 537 -42.58 -20.75 16.19
N MET A 538 -41.27 -20.64 16.01
CA MET A 538 -40.65 -20.15 14.78
C MET A 538 -40.26 -21.34 13.91
N ASP A 539 -41.22 -21.83 13.11
CA ASP A 539 -40.97 -22.93 12.18
C ASP A 539 -40.47 -22.40 10.84
N CYS A 540 -39.22 -22.72 10.50
CA CYS A 540 -38.60 -22.37 9.22
C CYS A 540 -38.94 -23.41 8.13
N GLU A 541 -40.22 -23.62 7.85
CA GLU A 541 -40.66 -24.50 6.75
C GLU A 541 -40.41 -23.87 5.37
N VAL A 542 -40.32 -24.71 4.34
CA VAL A 542 -39.95 -24.28 2.97
C VAL A 542 -40.99 -23.32 2.39
N ASN A 543 -40.52 -22.16 1.91
CA ASN A 543 -41.30 -21.18 1.14
C ASN A 543 -42.56 -20.66 1.87
N THR A 544 -42.56 -20.59 3.19
CA THR A 544 -43.52 -19.73 3.88
C THR A 544 -43.12 -18.28 3.65
N ASP A 545 -43.99 -17.51 2.99
CA ASP A 545 -43.80 -16.06 2.76
C ASP A 545 -43.80 -15.24 4.07
N ASP A 546 -44.04 -15.87 5.22
CA ASP A 546 -44.20 -15.19 6.51
C ASP A 546 -42.88 -15.08 7.30
N LEU A 547 -41.95 -16.04 7.16
CA LEU A 547 -40.73 -16.11 7.97
C LEU A 547 -39.46 -16.34 7.13
N LEU A 548 -38.44 -15.54 7.40
CA LEU A 548 -37.10 -15.58 6.81
C LEU A 548 -36.11 -16.12 7.83
N CYS A 549 -35.43 -17.22 7.50
CA CYS A 549 -34.41 -17.82 8.34
C CYS A 549 -33.05 -17.77 7.65
N TYR A 550 -32.11 -17.11 8.31
CA TYR A 550 -30.76 -16.84 7.83
C TYR A 550 -29.72 -17.46 8.76
N LEU A 551 -28.68 -18.00 8.16
CA LEU A 551 -27.44 -18.35 8.83
C LEU A 551 -26.36 -17.41 8.31
N ILE A 552 -25.81 -16.60 9.20
CA ILE A 552 -24.89 -15.50 8.88
C ILE A 552 -23.57 -15.77 9.61
N ASP A 553 -22.45 -15.44 9.00
CA ASP A 553 -21.14 -15.53 9.66
C ASP A 553 -20.81 -14.28 10.48
N ASP A 554 -19.61 -14.25 11.05
CA ASP A 554 -19.12 -13.14 11.86
C ASP A 554 -18.71 -11.90 11.06
N GLY A 555 -18.48 -12.04 9.75
CA GLY A 555 -18.30 -10.93 8.83
C GLY A 555 -19.62 -10.30 8.36
N GLY A 556 -20.76 -10.96 8.63
CA GLY A 556 -22.06 -10.52 8.14
C GLY A 556 -22.40 -11.05 6.74
N PHE A 557 -21.71 -12.08 6.25
CA PHE A 557 -22.01 -12.75 4.98
C PHE A 557 -23.06 -13.83 5.15
N LEU A 558 -23.89 -13.97 4.12
CA LEU A 558 -24.94 -14.98 4.08
C LEU A 558 -24.34 -16.36 3.79
N VAL A 559 -24.50 -17.31 4.72
CA VAL A 559 -24.03 -18.70 4.61
C VAL A 559 -25.14 -19.61 4.09
N MET A 560 -26.32 -19.57 4.71
CA MET A 560 -27.49 -20.37 4.30
C MET A 560 -28.79 -19.58 4.49
N SER A 561 -29.80 -19.90 3.68
CA SER A 561 -31.14 -19.32 3.77
C SER A 561 -32.20 -20.35 3.42
N ASN A 562 -33.37 -20.23 4.05
CA ASN A 562 -34.54 -21.05 3.74
C ASN A 562 -35.08 -20.81 2.31
N GLN A 563 -35.10 -19.55 1.87
CA GLN A 563 -35.63 -19.17 0.55
C GLN A 563 -34.68 -19.54 -0.60
N ARG A 564 -35.25 -20.10 -1.68
CA ARG A 564 -34.51 -20.49 -2.89
C ARG A 564 -33.88 -19.30 -3.63
N ASP A 565 -34.57 -18.16 -3.64
CA ASP A 565 -34.07 -16.94 -4.30
C ASP A 565 -32.79 -16.41 -3.66
N HIS A 566 -32.58 -16.72 -2.38
CA HIS A 566 -31.36 -16.36 -1.65
C HIS A 566 -30.20 -17.31 -1.91
N TRP A 567 -30.41 -18.48 -2.52
CA TRP A 567 -29.31 -19.42 -2.80
C TRP A 567 -28.31 -18.83 -3.79
N LYS A 568 -28.80 -18.04 -4.76
CA LYS A 568 -27.95 -17.29 -5.69
C LYS A 568 -27.13 -16.20 -5.00
N LYS A 569 -27.62 -15.69 -3.86
CA LYS A 569 -27.06 -14.59 -3.07
C LYS A 569 -26.14 -15.04 -1.92
N ILE A 570 -25.86 -16.34 -1.79
CA ILE A 570 -24.92 -16.86 -0.78
C ILE A 570 -23.52 -16.30 -1.05
N GLY A 571 -22.83 -15.94 0.03
CA GLY A 571 -21.53 -15.25 -0.03
C GLY A 571 -21.61 -13.74 -0.22
N LEU A 572 -22.81 -13.17 -0.43
CA LEU A 572 -23.00 -11.72 -0.40
C LEU A 572 -23.17 -11.22 1.03
N PHE A 573 -22.80 -9.95 1.23
CA PHE A 573 -22.98 -9.26 2.51
C PHE A 573 -24.47 -9.09 2.81
N LEU A 574 -24.88 -9.33 4.05
CA LEU A 574 -26.28 -9.25 4.45
C LEU A 574 -26.88 -7.87 4.19
N GLY A 575 -26.10 -6.79 4.29
CA GLY A 575 -26.55 -5.44 3.97
C GLY A 575 -26.99 -5.25 2.51
N ASP A 576 -26.49 -6.07 1.58
CA ASP A 576 -26.90 -6.05 0.17
C ASP A 576 -28.11 -6.96 -0.09
N VAL A 577 -28.34 -7.96 0.78
CA VAL A 577 -29.48 -8.89 0.70
C VAL A 577 -30.71 -8.32 1.41
N ASP A 578 -30.56 -7.94 2.69
CA ASP A 578 -31.55 -7.27 3.54
C ASP A 578 -30.86 -6.13 4.32
N PRO A 579 -30.81 -4.91 3.75
CA PRO A 579 -30.15 -3.76 4.38
C PRO A 579 -30.78 -3.39 5.72
N PHE A 580 -32.09 -3.56 5.83
CA PHE A 580 -32.85 -3.20 7.03
C PHE A 580 -32.48 -4.13 8.19
N LEU A 581 -32.23 -5.40 7.92
CA LEU A 581 -31.92 -6.39 8.96
C LEU A 581 -30.52 -6.15 9.47
N MET A 582 -29.57 -5.96 8.56
CA MET A 582 -28.19 -5.68 8.93
C MET A 582 -28.08 -4.39 9.77
N HIS A 583 -28.81 -3.32 9.39
CA HIS A 583 -28.84 -2.10 10.19
C HIS A 583 -29.45 -2.32 11.58
N ALA A 584 -30.50 -3.13 11.70
CA ALA A 584 -31.09 -3.47 12.99
C ALA A 584 -30.14 -4.30 13.87
N LEU A 585 -29.42 -5.26 13.28
CA LEU A 585 -28.40 -6.05 13.99
C LEU A 585 -27.24 -5.16 14.47
N TYR A 586 -26.84 -4.17 13.66
CA TYR A 586 -25.83 -3.17 14.03
C TYR A 586 -26.31 -2.25 15.16
N ASN A 587 -27.52 -1.70 15.07
CA ASN A 587 -28.08 -0.79 16.09
C ASN A 587 -28.25 -1.48 17.46
N ASN A 588 -28.57 -2.79 17.45
CA ASN A 588 -28.65 -3.60 18.66
C ASN A 588 -27.29 -4.12 19.17
N SER A 589 -26.18 -3.61 18.61
CA SER A 589 -24.80 -3.95 18.99
C SER A 589 -24.42 -5.42 18.82
N ILE A 590 -25.08 -6.18 17.94
CA ILE A 590 -24.69 -7.58 17.64
C ILE A 590 -23.41 -7.57 16.79
N PHE A 591 -23.38 -6.67 15.80
CA PHE A 591 -22.21 -6.38 14.98
C PHE A 591 -21.62 -5.02 15.34
N SER A 592 -20.30 -4.93 15.26
CA SER A 592 -19.55 -3.67 15.30
C SER A 592 -18.90 -3.44 13.94
N ARG A 593 -18.72 -2.16 13.56
CA ARG A 593 -18.11 -1.75 12.29
C ARG A 593 -16.77 -1.10 12.56
N ARG A 594 -15.72 -1.54 11.87
CA ARG A 594 -14.42 -0.87 11.83
C ARG A 594 -14.12 -0.45 10.41
N GLN A 595 -13.76 0.82 10.24
CA GLN A 595 -13.34 1.35 8.94
C GLN A 595 -11.82 1.37 8.89
N SER A 596 -11.25 0.96 7.77
CA SER A 596 -9.82 1.06 7.51
C SER A 596 -9.51 1.68 6.16
N PHE A 597 -8.43 2.45 6.14
CA PHE A 597 -7.97 3.18 4.96
C PHE A 597 -6.92 2.37 4.21
N HIS A 598 -7.10 2.21 2.92
CA HIS A 598 -6.14 1.61 2.00
C HIS A 598 -5.53 2.71 1.14
N TYR A 599 -4.31 3.09 1.47
CA TYR A 599 -3.58 4.16 0.77
C TYR A 599 -2.97 3.75 -0.58
N LYS A 600 -3.11 2.47 -0.96
CA LYS A 600 -2.47 1.86 -2.14
C LYS A 600 -3.47 1.11 -3.01
N SER A 601 -4.70 1.61 -3.13
CA SER A 601 -5.67 1.03 -4.06
C SER A 601 -5.58 1.67 -5.44
N GLU A 602 -6.00 0.90 -6.44
CA GLU A 602 -6.19 1.35 -7.80
C GLU A 602 -7.60 1.92 -7.95
N CYS A 603 -7.69 3.13 -8.47
CA CYS A 603 -8.96 3.71 -8.88
C CYS A 603 -8.89 4.15 -10.34
N GLU A 604 -10.02 4.04 -10.99
CA GLU A 604 -10.22 4.61 -12.31
C GLU A 604 -10.01 6.12 -12.22
N ALA A 605 -9.06 6.65 -12.99
CA ALA A 605 -8.88 8.08 -13.03
C ALA A 605 -10.12 8.71 -13.67
N PHE A 606 -10.83 9.54 -12.90
CA PHE A 606 -11.81 10.45 -13.50
C PHE A 606 -11.11 11.24 -14.59
N SER A 607 -11.73 11.29 -15.76
CA SER A 607 -11.34 12.15 -16.88
C SER A 607 -11.57 13.62 -16.50
N SER A 608 -10.82 14.12 -15.52
CA SER A 608 -10.65 15.55 -15.36
C SER A 608 -10.01 16.02 -16.65
N SER A 609 -10.71 16.91 -17.35
CA SER A 609 -10.22 17.56 -18.56
C SER A 609 -9.00 18.40 -18.20
N GLN A 610 -7.83 17.77 -18.07
CA GLN A 610 -6.54 18.45 -18.10
C GLN A 610 -6.29 18.85 -19.57
N THR A 611 -7.15 19.71 -20.11
CA THR A 611 -6.88 20.51 -21.31
C THR A 611 -5.97 21.67 -20.90
N GLY A 612 -4.83 21.32 -20.30
CA GLY A 612 -3.78 22.24 -19.88
C GLY A 612 -2.54 22.14 -20.77
N ALA A 613 -2.73 21.82 -22.04
CA ALA A 613 -1.71 21.98 -23.07
C ALA A 613 -2.43 22.36 -24.35
N ALA A 614 -2.54 23.67 -24.62
CA ALA A 614 -2.79 24.10 -25.98
C ALA A 614 -1.64 23.56 -26.83
N PRO A 615 -1.89 22.68 -27.83
CA PRO A 615 -0.85 22.35 -28.79
C PRO A 615 -0.42 23.67 -29.42
N ARG A 616 0.89 23.94 -29.42
CA ARG A 616 1.44 25.11 -30.11
C ARG A 616 0.86 25.11 -31.52
N GLY A 617 0.11 26.17 -31.86
CA GLY A 617 -0.40 26.35 -33.20
C GLY A 617 0.77 26.35 -34.16
N ILE A 618 0.92 25.27 -34.92
CA ILE A 618 1.72 25.26 -36.13
C ILE A 618 1.04 26.26 -37.07
N TYR A 619 1.75 27.33 -37.41
CA TYR A 619 1.29 28.28 -38.43
C TYR A 619 1.15 27.53 -39.74
N VAL A 620 -0.09 27.24 -40.14
CA VAL A 620 -0.39 26.68 -41.45
C VAL A 620 -0.27 27.83 -42.46
N PRO A 621 0.70 27.82 -43.38
CA PRO A 621 0.88 28.90 -44.34
C PRO A 621 -0.39 29.03 -45.20
N SER A 622 -0.82 30.26 -45.42
CA SER A 622 -1.96 30.54 -46.29
C SER A 622 -1.61 30.24 -47.76
N VAL A 623 -2.61 30.10 -48.63
CA VAL A 623 -2.38 29.88 -50.07
C VAL A 623 -1.54 31.01 -50.70
N ALA A 624 -1.56 32.21 -50.12
CA ALA A 624 -0.71 33.33 -50.53
C ALA A 624 0.77 33.15 -50.13
N ASP A 625 1.05 32.47 -49.01
CA ASP A 625 2.41 32.15 -48.54
C ASP A 625 3.04 31.03 -49.38
N ILE A 626 2.23 30.07 -49.86
CA ILE A 626 2.66 28.97 -50.75
C ILE A 626 3.00 29.46 -52.16
N LEU A 627 2.40 30.57 -52.61
CA LEU A 627 2.65 31.15 -53.95
C LEU A 627 3.85 32.12 -53.98
N SER A 628 4.44 32.42 -52.83
CA SER A 628 5.64 33.25 -52.71
C SER A 628 6.91 32.47 -53.07
N LEU A 629 7.54 32.82 -54.20
CA LEU A 629 8.86 32.28 -54.58
C LEU A 629 9.94 32.60 -53.52
N ALA A 630 9.75 33.67 -52.75
CA ALA A 630 10.62 34.06 -51.64
C ALA A 630 10.48 33.13 -50.43
N TRP A 631 9.31 32.54 -50.22
CA TRP A 631 9.09 31.57 -49.13
C TRP A 631 9.78 30.24 -49.45
N TRP A 632 9.60 29.71 -50.66
CA TRP A 632 10.29 28.49 -51.10
C TRP A 632 11.81 28.62 -51.11
N THR A 633 12.35 29.78 -51.49
CA THR A 633 13.80 30.00 -51.49
C THR A 633 14.36 30.16 -50.09
N SER A 634 13.62 30.79 -49.16
CA SER A 634 14.04 30.91 -47.75
C SER A 634 13.92 29.61 -46.98
N THR A 635 12.86 28.81 -47.19
CA THR A 635 12.72 27.49 -46.58
C THR A 635 13.72 26.49 -47.15
N ALA A 636 13.99 26.50 -48.46
CA ALA A 636 15.04 25.69 -49.07
C ALA A 636 16.44 26.11 -48.60
N ALA A 637 16.74 27.40 -48.53
CA ALA A 637 18.02 27.88 -48.00
C ALA A 637 18.21 27.51 -46.53
N TRP A 638 17.15 27.60 -45.71
CA TRP A 638 17.20 27.23 -44.30
C TRP A 638 17.37 25.72 -44.11
N SER A 639 16.70 24.90 -44.92
CA SER A 639 16.87 23.44 -44.94
C SER A 639 18.27 23.05 -45.35
N VAL A 640 18.84 23.68 -46.38
CA VAL A 640 20.21 23.41 -46.85
C VAL A 640 21.24 23.83 -45.81
N ILE A 641 21.05 24.99 -45.16
CA ILE A 641 21.91 25.43 -44.05
C ILE A 641 21.82 24.48 -42.86
N GLN A 642 20.61 24.00 -42.51
CA GLN A 642 20.45 22.97 -41.49
C GLN A 642 21.15 21.67 -41.89
N GLN A 643 20.99 21.20 -43.12
CA GLN A 643 21.66 19.99 -43.61
C GLN A 643 23.19 20.12 -43.59
N ILE A 644 23.72 21.30 -43.93
CA ILE A 644 25.16 21.58 -43.92
C ILE A 644 25.69 21.65 -42.47
N LEU A 645 24.96 22.30 -41.56
CA LEU A 645 25.33 22.36 -40.14
C LEU A 645 25.25 20.99 -39.46
N TYR A 646 24.21 20.20 -39.75
CA TYR A 646 24.10 18.83 -39.27
C TYR A 646 25.18 17.93 -39.87
N GLY A 647 25.49 18.08 -41.16
CA GLY A 647 26.55 17.32 -41.83
C GLY A 647 27.98 17.68 -41.36
N LEU A 648 28.21 18.92 -40.91
CA LEU A 648 29.49 19.35 -40.34
C LEU A 648 29.69 18.85 -38.90
N VAL A 649 28.60 18.61 -38.16
CA VAL A 649 28.67 18.20 -36.74
C VAL A 649 28.58 16.67 -36.58
N TYR A 650 27.89 15.96 -37.47
CA TYR A 650 27.72 14.51 -37.39
C TYR A 650 28.13 13.81 -38.70
N ASN A 651 29.34 13.23 -38.69
CA ASN A 651 29.90 12.48 -39.81
C ASN A 651 29.42 11.01 -39.81
N SER A 652 28.10 10.77 -39.73
CA SER A 652 27.52 9.43 -39.82
C SER A 652 26.05 9.45 -40.24
N TRP A 653 25.78 8.70 -41.31
CA TRP A 653 24.51 8.57 -42.03
C TRP A 653 23.56 7.59 -41.30
N LEU A 654 22.29 8.00 -41.10
CA LEU A 654 21.10 7.19 -40.76
C LEU A 654 21.16 6.27 -39.50
N PHE A 655 20.67 6.76 -38.37
CA PHE A 655 19.91 5.96 -37.41
C PHE A 655 18.77 6.81 -36.84
N GLN A 656 17.54 6.50 -37.27
CA GLN A 656 16.32 6.97 -36.63
C GLN A 656 15.70 5.74 -35.98
N GLU A 657 15.85 5.61 -34.67
CA GLU A 657 15.03 4.68 -33.90
C GLU A 657 13.62 5.28 -33.83
N ASP A 658 12.68 4.60 -34.48
CA ASP A 658 11.26 4.85 -34.28
C ASP A 658 10.88 4.43 -32.87
N VAL A 659 10.72 5.41 -31.97
CA VAL A 659 10.02 5.19 -30.70
C VAL A 659 8.54 5.10 -31.02
N PHE A 660 8.07 3.87 -31.24
CA PHE A 660 6.66 3.52 -31.18
C PHE A 660 6.16 3.87 -29.76
N ILE A 661 5.31 4.90 -29.67
CA ILE A 661 4.47 5.14 -28.49
C ILE A 661 3.36 4.10 -28.57
N ASP A 662 3.59 2.97 -27.93
CA ASP A 662 2.58 1.95 -27.73
C ASP A 662 1.58 2.40 -26.65
N GLY A 663 0.34 1.93 -26.79
CA GLY A 663 -0.60 1.80 -25.69
C GLY A 663 -1.40 3.03 -25.29
N PHE A 664 -2.71 2.97 -25.56
CA PHE A 664 -3.73 3.48 -24.65
C PHE A 664 -3.53 2.84 -23.26
N GLU A 665 -2.59 3.33 -22.46
CA GLU A 665 -2.58 3.02 -21.03
C GLU A 665 -3.80 3.75 -20.43
N THR A 666 -4.80 2.98 -20.01
CA THR A 666 -5.74 3.43 -19.00
C THR A 666 -4.89 3.95 -17.84
N LYS A 667 -4.87 5.28 -17.65
CA LYS A 667 -4.11 5.89 -16.56
C LYS A 667 -4.78 5.51 -15.25
N VAL A 668 -4.49 4.34 -14.73
CA VAL A 668 -4.89 3.92 -13.39
C VAL A 668 -4.16 4.83 -12.41
N SER A 669 -4.91 5.49 -11.54
CA SER A 669 -4.34 6.40 -10.55
C SER A 669 -4.39 5.75 -9.17
N SER A 670 -3.34 5.95 -8.37
CA SER A 670 -3.36 5.52 -6.97
C SER A 670 -4.32 6.40 -6.17
N CYS A 671 -5.32 5.78 -5.56
CA CYS A 671 -6.32 6.44 -4.72
C CYS A 671 -6.30 5.88 -3.30
N VAL A 672 -7.03 6.54 -2.41
CA VAL A 672 -7.31 6.01 -1.08
C VAL A 672 -8.71 5.45 -1.08
N THR A 673 -8.86 4.17 -0.72
CA THR A 673 -10.18 3.54 -0.52
C THR A 673 -10.43 3.31 0.96
N ILE A 674 -11.69 3.40 1.38
CA ILE A 674 -12.14 2.95 2.69
C ILE A 674 -12.81 1.61 2.53
N ASN A 675 -12.39 0.67 3.37
CA ASN A 675 -13.06 -0.60 3.56
C ASN A 675 -13.76 -0.62 4.93
N SER A 676 -15.00 -1.09 4.98
CA SER A 676 -15.80 -1.21 6.21
C SER A 676 -15.98 -2.67 6.57
N GLN A 677 -15.34 -3.11 7.63
CA GLN A 677 -15.38 -4.49 8.09
C GLN A 677 -16.31 -4.63 9.30
N PHE A 678 -17.03 -5.75 9.37
CA PHE A 678 -17.92 -6.08 10.48
C PHE A 678 -17.37 -7.27 11.27
N TYR A 679 -17.62 -7.26 12.57
CA TYR A 679 -17.26 -8.35 13.48
C TYR A 679 -18.24 -8.40 14.65
N PHE A 680 -18.29 -9.56 15.30
CA PHE A 680 -19.14 -9.77 16.47
C PHE A 680 -18.64 -9.02 17.72
N THR A 681 -19.57 -8.43 18.46
CA THR A 681 -19.31 -7.91 19.80
C THR A 681 -19.28 -9.03 20.85
N ASN A 682 -18.76 -8.78 22.06
CA ASN A 682 -18.67 -9.78 23.14
C ASN A 682 -20.03 -10.17 23.78
N THR A 683 -21.16 -9.65 23.31
CA THR A 683 -22.47 -9.93 23.90
C THR A 683 -23.08 -11.21 23.33
N THR A 684 -23.28 -12.21 24.19
CA THR A 684 -23.74 -13.56 23.85
C THR A 684 -25.25 -13.78 24.01
N ASN A 685 -26.02 -12.72 24.29
CA ASN A 685 -27.44 -12.86 24.60
C ASN A 685 -28.24 -13.23 23.34
N SER A 686 -29.32 -14.01 23.51
CA SER A 686 -30.33 -14.13 22.47
C SER A 686 -31.15 -12.84 22.43
N TYR A 687 -31.31 -12.27 21.25
CA TYR A 687 -32.01 -11.01 21.06
C TYR A 687 -33.39 -11.29 20.47
N ASN A 688 -34.43 -10.84 21.16
CA ASN A 688 -35.79 -10.70 20.63
C ASN A 688 -36.04 -9.22 20.47
N VAL A 689 -36.07 -8.72 19.24
CA VAL A 689 -36.19 -7.29 18.99
C VAL A 689 -37.28 -7.03 17.98
N LEU A 690 -38.09 -6.01 18.26
CA LEU A 690 -39.03 -5.44 17.32
C LEU A 690 -38.28 -4.35 16.53
N GLN A 691 -38.19 -4.51 15.22
CA GLN A 691 -37.69 -3.48 14.32
C GLN A 691 -38.86 -2.65 13.81
N ASP A 692 -38.90 -1.38 14.20
CA ASP A 692 -39.90 -0.43 13.73
C ASP A 692 -39.36 0.41 12.56
N CYS A 693 -40.09 0.39 11.46
CA CYS A 693 -39.83 1.20 10.27
C CYS A 693 -40.99 2.17 9.99
N GLY A 694 -41.43 2.87 11.03
CA GLY A 694 -42.54 3.82 10.97
C GLY A 694 -43.91 3.14 10.82
N ASN A 695 -44.24 2.70 9.60
CA ASN A 695 -45.56 2.14 9.25
C ASN A 695 -45.64 0.60 9.33
N CYS A 696 -44.49 -0.07 9.40
CA CYS A 696 -44.40 -1.50 9.60
C CYS A 696 -43.39 -1.79 10.69
N SER A 697 -43.69 -2.84 11.44
CA SER A 697 -42.78 -3.45 12.38
C SER A 697 -42.54 -4.88 11.94
N ARG A 698 -41.33 -5.40 12.14
CA ARG A 698 -41.07 -6.84 12.07
C ARG A 698 -40.41 -7.31 13.35
N LEU A 699 -40.77 -8.49 13.81
CA LEU A 699 -40.03 -9.16 14.87
C LEU A 699 -38.85 -9.92 14.26
N PHE A 700 -37.70 -9.85 14.90
CA PHE A 700 -36.61 -10.78 14.62
C PHE A 700 -36.00 -11.35 15.90
N HIS A 701 -35.54 -12.59 15.78
CA HIS A 701 -34.78 -13.31 16.78
C HIS A 701 -33.37 -13.58 16.27
N ALA A 702 -32.35 -13.28 17.06
CA ALA A 702 -30.97 -13.59 16.73
C ALA A 702 -30.31 -14.36 17.88
N LYS A 703 -29.66 -15.49 17.55
CA LYS A 703 -28.94 -16.33 18.50
C LYS A 703 -27.64 -16.84 17.88
N ARG A 704 -26.54 -16.69 18.60
CA ARG A 704 -25.24 -17.26 18.20
C ARG A 704 -25.19 -18.76 18.47
N ILE A 705 -24.56 -19.49 17.56
CA ILE A 705 -24.34 -20.94 17.71
C ILE A 705 -23.04 -21.15 18.49
N GLU A 706 -23.08 -22.01 19.50
CA GLU A 706 -21.91 -22.29 20.32
C GLU A 706 -20.82 -23.03 19.52
N ASN A 707 -19.55 -22.73 19.82
CA ASN A 707 -18.36 -23.31 19.17
C ASN A 707 -18.25 -23.08 17.64
N THR A 708 -18.94 -22.08 17.09
CA THR A 708 -18.84 -21.67 15.68
C THR A 708 -18.85 -20.14 15.55
N ASN A 709 -18.53 -19.64 14.36
CA ASN A 709 -18.66 -18.22 14.00
C ASN A 709 -20.04 -17.88 13.42
N LEU A 710 -21.07 -18.69 13.68
CA LEU A 710 -22.37 -18.52 13.04
C LEU A 710 -23.40 -17.83 13.95
N LEU A 711 -24.20 -16.97 13.34
CA LEU A 711 -25.39 -16.33 13.89
C LEU A 711 -26.62 -16.87 13.17
N PHE A 712 -27.52 -17.48 13.93
CA PHE A 712 -28.84 -17.86 13.45
C PHE A 712 -29.81 -16.71 13.67
N VAL A 713 -30.43 -16.24 12.59
CA VAL A 713 -31.40 -15.15 12.62
C VAL A 713 -32.71 -15.59 11.98
N VAL A 714 -33.81 -15.37 12.69
CA VAL A 714 -35.17 -15.56 12.17
C VAL A 714 -35.86 -14.22 12.19
N ALA A 715 -36.41 -13.80 11.07
CA ALA A 715 -37.10 -12.52 10.93
C ALA A 715 -38.44 -12.72 10.22
N GLU A 716 -39.46 -11.98 10.62
CA GLU A 716 -40.68 -11.86 9.83
C GLU A 716 -40.39 -11.13 8.51
N THR A 717 -41.08 -11.52 7.44
CA THR A 717 -41.02 -10.79 6.18
C THR A 717 -41.53 -9.37 6.38
N LEU A 718 -40.78 -8.38 5.90
CA LEU A 718 -41.18 -6.98 6.03
C LEU A 718 -42.19 -6.65 4.93
N PRO A 719 -43.44 -6.26 5.26
CA PRO A 719 -44.46 -5.96 4.25
C PRO A 719 -44.31 -4.57 3.61
N CYS A 720 -43.30 -3.78 3.98
CA CYS A 720 -43.04 -2.45 3.45
C CYS A 720 -42.05 -2.48 2.29
N SER A 721 -42.36 -1.73 1.23
CA SER A 721 -41.47 -1.51 0.08
C SER A 721 -40.46 -0.37 0.29
N SER A 722 -40.62 0.49 1.30
CA SER A 722 -39.77 1.68 1.48
C SER A 722 -39.47 1.98 2.95
N CYS A 723 -38.34 1.49 3.42
CA CYS A 723 -37.68 1.97 4.63
C CYS A 723 -36.53 2.88 4.20
N GLU A 724 -36.58 4.17 4.58
CA GLU A 724 -35.49 5.12 4.34
C GLU A 724 -34.39 4.92 5.41
N ILE A 725 -33.68 3.80 5.33
CA ILE A 725 -32.51 3.51 6.17
C ILE A 725 -31.29 3.42 5.26
N GLU A 726 -30.19 4.04 5.68
CA GLU A 726 -28.92 3.97 4.96
C GLU A 726 -28.45 2.50 4.85
N SER A 727 -28.19 2.05 3.64
CA SER A 727 -27.65 0.70 3.42
C SER A 727 -26.21 0.64 3.89
N LEU A 728 -25.94 -0.25 4.83
CA LEU A 728 -24.59 -0.59 5.23
C LEU A 728 -23.97 -1.45 4.13
N THR A 729 -22.87 -0.98 3.55
CA THR A 729 -22.13 -1.70 2.50
C THR A 729 -20.70 -1.98 2.96
N GLN A 730 -20.20 -3.17 2.65
CA GLN A 730 -18.81 -3.57 2.92
C GLN A 730 -17.86 -3.29 1.72
N VAL A 731 -18.40 -2.84 0.58
CA VAL A 731 -17.62 -2.57 -0.63
C VAL A 731 -16.62 -1.42 -0.42
N ARG A 732 -15.43 -1.55 -1.02
CA ARG A 732 -14.42 -0.49 -1.08
C ARG A 732 -15.02 0.75 -1.74
N LYS A 733 -15.07 1.85 -1.00
CA LYS A 733 -15.49 3.15 -1.53
C LYS A 733 -14.27 4.05 -1.65
N GLU A 734 -14.20 4.82 -2.73
CA GLU A 734 -13.20 5.88 -2.83
C GLU A 734 -13.42 6.88 -1.71
N PHE A 735 -12.34 7.19 -0.99
CA PHE A 735 -12.39 8.22 0.03
C PHE A 735 -12.19 9.58 -0.62
N GLN A 736 -13.26 10.37 -0.67
CA GLN A 736 -13.18 11.79 -0.93
C GLN A 736 -13.05 12.52 0.39
N GLU A 737 -11.88 13.12 0.61
CA GLU A 737 -11.56 13.81 1.85
C GLU A 737 -12.33 15.15 1.92
N GLU A 738 -13.49 15.17 2.57
CA GLU A 738 -14.35 16.36 2.68
C GLU A 738 -13.67 17.52 3.42
N ASN A 739 -12.79 17.22 4.40
CA ASN A 739 -12.06 18.24 5.15
C ASN A 739 -10.63 17.81 5.53
N PRO A 740 -9.59 18.28 4.82
CA PRO A 740 -8.20 17.90 5.09
C PRO A 740 -7.62 18.42 6.41
N CYS A 741 -8.38 19.26 7.11
CA CYS A 741 -7.89 20.07 8.21
C CYS A 741 -8.02 19.41 9.58
N GLU A 742 -8.92 18.44 9.74
CA GLU A 742 -9.16 17.76 11.03
C GLU A 742 -7.99 16.85 11.41
N VAL A 743 -7.40 16.17 10.43
CA VAL A 743 -6.31 15.21 10.65
C VAL A 743 -5.00 15.89 11.08
N LEU A 744 -4.80 17.16 10.74
CA LEU A 744 -3.62 17.93 11.16
C LEU A 744 -3.56 18.15 12.67
N SER A 745 -4.70 18.17 13.34
CA SER A 745 -4.77 18.38 14.79
C SER A 745 -4.13 17.22 15.57
N ASN A 746 -4.11 16.01 14.97
CA ASN A 746 -3.57 14.78 15.56
C ASN A 746 -2.30 14.33 14.82
N ALA A 747 -1.29 15.20 14.74
CA ALA A 747 0.00 14.81 14.17
C ALA A 747 0.67 13.71 15.02
N ARG A 748 1.02 12.60 14.38
CA ARG A 748 1.68 11.47 15.04
C ARG A 748 3.08 11.83 15.55
N TYR A 749 3.49 11.19 16.65
CA TYR A 749 4.83 11.34 17.21
C TYR A 749 5.91 10.89 16.22
N ARG A 750 7.03 11.62 16.18
CA ARG A 750 8.16 11.35 15.29
C ARG A 750 9.44 11.93 15.88
N LYS A 751 10.58 11.34 15.52
CA LYS A 751 11.90 11.81 15.91
C LYS A 751 12.66 12.30 14.68
N GLY A 752 13.17 13.53 14.75
CA GLY A 752 14.03 14.09 13.72
C GLY A 752 15.45 13.50 13.78
N PRO A 753 16.26 13.68 12.73
CA PRO A 753 17.67 13.31 12.76
C PRO A 753 18.41 14.07 13.87
N THR A 754 19.40 13.42 14.48
CA THR A 754 20.18 13.98 15.59
C THR A 754 21.18 15.03 15.13
N SER A 755 21.76 14.87 13.94
CA SER A 755 22.70 15.79 13.31
C SER A 755 21.98 16.69 12.31
N CYS A 756 22.30 17.99 12.36
CA CYS A 756 21.86 18.97 11.38
C CYS A 756 23.04 19.90 11.06
N PHE A 757 23.30 20.12 9.78
CA PHE A 757 24.33 21.03 9.29
C PHE A 757 23.66 22.21 8.58
N ASP A 758 23.48 23.33 9.28
CA ASP A 758 22.75 24.50 8.77
C ASP A 758 23.59 25.79 8.71
N TYR A 759 24.54 25.95 9.63
CA TYR A 759 25.35 27.14 9.77
C TYR A 759 26.84 26.85 9.96
N SER A 760 27.68 27.57 9.22
CA SER A 760 29.12 27.66 9.46
C SER A 760 29.59 29.11 9.34
N ALA A 761 30.51 29.53 10.20
CA ALA A 761 31.11 30.86 10.14
C ALA A 761 32.04 31.03 8.93
N LEU A 762 32.58 29.93 8.40
CA LEU A 762 33.51 29.89 7.25
C LEU A 762 32.79 29.78 5.90
N GLU A 763 31.45 29.81 5.90
CA GLU A 763 30.64 29.73 4.70
C GLU A 763 30.87 30.93 3.78
N ASN A 764 31.10 30.65 2.50
CA ASN A 764 31.17 31.67 1.47
C ASN A 764 29.76 32.12 1.08
N THR A 765 29.44 33.37 1.38
CA THR A 765 28.14 33.98 1.10
C THR A 765 28.19 34.96 -0.07
N SER A 766 29.32 35.11 -0.75
CA SER A 766 29.50 36.08 -1.84
C SER A 766 28.88 35.62 -3.16
N GLU A 767 28.73 34.31 -3.36
CA GLU A 767 28.11 33.73 -4.55
C GLU A 767 26.58 33.75 -4.44
N CYS A 768 25.96 34.79 -5.01
CA CYS A 768 24.51 34.95 -5.10
C CYS A 768 24.08 35.26 -6.54
N GLY A 769 23.70 34.21 -7.28
CA GLY A 769 23.24 34.28 -8.66
C GLY A 769 24.34 34.19 -9.72
N ARG A 770 24.22 33.22 -10.64
CA ARG A 770 25.01 33.16 -11.88
C ARG A 770 24.22 33.83 -12.99
N GLY A 771 24.43 35.13 -13.18
CA GLY A 771 24.13 35.74 -14.46
C GLY A 771 25.17 35.26 -15.46
N CYS A 772 24.84 34.31 -16.34
CA CYS A 772 25.64 34.08 -17.54
C CYS A 772 25.51 35.31 -18.43
N SER A 773 26.25 36.39 -18.12
CA SER A 773 26.56 37.37 -19.14
C SER A 773 27.57 36.68 -20.05
N LEU A 774 27.11 36.17 -21.19
CA LEU A 774 28.00 35.94 -22.31
C LEU A 774 28.60 37.30 -22.65
N GLN A 775 29.77 37.61 -22.10
CA GLN A 775 30.60 38.69 -22.60
C GLN A 775 31.05 38.23 -23.99
N THR A 776 30.27 38.60 -25.00
CA THR A 776 30.69 38.47 -26.39
C THR A 776 31.97 39.29 -26.53
N SER A 777 33.08 38.61 -26.81
CA SER A 777 34.34 39.34 -26.96
C SER A 777 34.18 40.31 -28.13
N ILE A 778 34.52 41.58 -27.90
CA ILE A 778 34.46 42.65 -28.90
C ILE A 778 35.25 42.26 -30.15
N GLY A 779 36.32 41.48 -29.98
CA GLY A 779 37.12 40.93 -31.09
C GLY A 779 36.35 40.00 -32.03
N VAL A 780 35.45 39.16 -31.50
CA VAL A 780 34.63 38.26 -32.33
C VAL A 780 33.57 39.03 -33.13
N LEU A 781 32.98 40.08 -32.54
CA LEU A 781 32.03 40.95 -33.25
C LEU A 781 32.71 41.71 -34.40
N ILE A 782 33.91 42.25 -34.16
CA ILE A 782 34.69 42.95 -35.19
C ILE A 782 35.12 41.97 -36.30
N PHE A 783 35.52 40.75 -35.94
CA PHE A 783 35.90 39.71 -36.91
C PHE A 783 34.72 39.29 -37.80
N ILE A 784 33.53 39.11 -37.22
CA ILE A 784 32.31 38.78 -37.98
C ILE A 784 31.90 39.94 -38.90
N GLN A 785 32.00 41.20 -38.45
CA GLN A 785 31.75 42.35 -39.31
C GLN A 785 32.75 42.46 -40.46
N LEU A 786 34.03 42.19 -40.23
CA LEU A 786 35.06 42.17 -41.28
C LEU A 786 34.80 41.08 -42.33
N ILE A 787 34.41 39.88 -41.90
CA ILE A 787 34.08 38.77 -42.81
C ILE A 787 32.83 39.09 -43.63
N LEU A 788 31.78 39.62 -43.01
CA LEU A 788 30.56 40.04 -43.72
C LEU A 788 30.86 41.13 -44.76
N HIS A 789 31.77 42.07 -44.42
CA HIS A 789 32.16 43.11 -45.36
C HIS A 789 33.00 42.55 -46.53
N LEU A 790 33.85 41.55 -46.27
CA LEU A 790 34.62 40.85 -47.29
C LEU A 790 33.72 40.05 -48.24
N PHE A 791 32.70 39.37 -47.70
CA PHE A 791 31.70 38.65 -48.50
C PHE A 791 30.88 39.61 -49.38
N HIS A 792 30.52 40.78 -48.86
CA HIS A 792 29.80 41.80 -49.64
C HIS A 792 30.67 42.40 -50.76
N LEU A 793 32.00 42.49 -50.57
CA LEU A 793 32.95 42.92 -51.60
C LEU A 793 33.17 41.85 -52.68
N LEU A 794 33.21 40.57 -52.31
CA LEU A 794 33.29 39.45 -53.25
C LEU A 794 32.05 39.34 -54.15
N GLN A 795 30.87 39.66 -53.63
CA GLN A 795 29.61 39.59 -54.39
C GLN A 795 29.45 40.74 -55.41
N VAL A 796 30.15 41.87 -55.22
CA VAL A 796 30.15 43.01 -56.15
C VAL A 796 31.15 42.83 -57.30
N GLN A 797 32.11 41.90 -57.19
CA GLN A 797 33.04 41.58 -58.29
C GLN A 797 32.54 40.49 -59.25
N THR A 798 31.40 39.86 -58.97
CA THR A 798 30.80 38.79 -59.80
C THR A 798 29.44 39.15 -60.41
N LEU A 799 29.17 40.44 -60.61
CA LEU A 799 28.00 40.94 -61.35
C LEU A 799 28.42 41.83 -62.52
#